data_AF-A0A3A4ZMH1-F1
#
_entry.id   AF-A0A3A4ZMH1-F1
#
_cell.length_a   1.000
_cell.length_b   1.000
_cell.length_c   1.000
_cell.angle_alpha   90.00
_cell.angle_beta   90.00
_cell.angle_gamma   90.00
#
_symmetry.space_group_name_H-M   'P 1'
#
loop_
_entity.id
_entity.type
_entity.pdbx_description
1 polymer ?
#
loop_
_entity_poly.entity_id
_entity_poly.type
_entity_poly.pdbx_seq_one_letter_code
_entity_poly.pdbx_strand_id
1 'polypeptide(L)'
;MVKTKRGIHVLLLLFLMFFGHSSQIKAQVNNEIRVAGFGGGRTRFVLASSTGGPPPGFFFPTMSRLYNALKNVDYFGPSGTVSCDIAGLNTLTTYVASGSLVNTDGQLLADVFFAPAIDTVLSDEEASELARFVKKGGVLLVSGEGWGDSTPGQGFEYNLLFERLGISDYFNTERYYPGGVIQSSSPLYSSPSTNGPFGTVGPLRHAAFRVFTNSSLNKLFASNDSSGLVFESKIDNGYVAVSGTSLFVNDLIADIDNLRYFLNLFALGCKDGTKVVLNVPSFKQGLPPYDNADPLWEGNIYDHGSTERLWCDRDNGTALMYECGCALTSASMVMSYLGVEKTPLVGSAVVDLDPMSLNFSAKGLLKNGGYAGFAYGNFRWDFVSNLSQFIHNEDSTSPKIEQPVREDFSAERVKELIDAKTPVILKVSGSFGVHWVTVVGYDSSSNRLIINDPAYPDPDFGKFTYLDERYVPFTEGSMVVYTNTDSDFRYLQFVTVSQNHLLATDSLGNKTGYDPETGQHLEQIPNSSYALDEYYGSPAEVSATATTDGVRFLTLRLPPDGQYSLQVFSQDSEPHEVIVYSSSLNGNLASAILPPASHKKYNLVYSNATAGEGVVIVPDDKKIEIEVTPFVPSNVIIPHRLFPVSVALLASSDFDVNSVDKNSLKFGKTGSEDSLLGCLRMLIDTNKDHQKDLICYFNGGKTDLDTGDTSANLTGSYQGVNIFSSDFVKVIKPWPLFR
;
A
#
# COMPACT_ATOMS: atom_id res chain seq x y z
N MET A 1 81.46 -28.11 28.76
CA MET A 1 81.48 -28.16 30.25
C MET A 1 80.31 -27.31 30.75
N VAL A 2 79.36 -27.80 31.55
CA VAL A 2 79.49 -28.11 33.00
C VAL A 2 79.77 -26.80 33.77
N LYS A 3 78.87 -26.18 34.56
CA LYS A 3 77.73 -26.71 35.37
C LYS A 3 76.60 -25.67 35.60
N THR A 4 75.37 -26.17 35.73
CA THR A 4 74.28 -25.87 36.71
C THR A 4 74.43 -24.72 37.75
N LYS A 5 73.39 -24.05 38.28
CA LYS A 5 71.94 -24.40 38.40
C LYS A 5 71.06 -23.19 38.81
N ARG A 6 69.78 -23.19 38.36
CA ARG A 6 68.54 -22.64 38.98
C ARG A 6 68.51 -21.19 39.54
N GLY A 7 67.60 -20.36 39.00
CA GLY A 7 67.11 -19.13 39.63
C GLY A 7 66.00 -18.42 38.82
N ILE A 8 64.73 -18.79 39.04
CA ILE A 8 63.49 -18.04 38.71
C ILE A 8 63.42 -17.33 37.34
N HIS A 9 62.94 -18.04 36.31
CA HIS A 9 62.07 -17.60 35.19
C HIS A 9 61.39 -18.90 34.69
N VAL A 10 60.17 -18.95 34.12
CA VAL A 10 59.45 -18.06 33.19
C VAL A 10 57.99 -17.89 33.64
N LEU A 11 57.40 -16.70 33.42
CA LEU A 11 55.95 -16.48 33.50
C LEU A 11 55.48 -15.55 32.37
N LEU A 12 55.28 -16.13 31.18
CA LEU A 12 54.62 -15.51 30.04
C LEU A 12 54.14 -16.64 29.09
N LEU A 13 53.13 -16.35 28.25
CA LEU A 13 52.63 -17.24 27.19
C LEU A 13 52.03 -18.59 27.65
N LEU A 14 50.95 -18.55 28.46
CA LEU A 14 49.76 -19.42 28.32
C LEU A 14 48.71 -19.06 29.39
N PHE A 15 47.93 -17.99 29.15
CA PHE A 15 46.75 -17.67 29.98
C PHE A 15 45.69 -16.90 29.17
N LEU A 16 45.06 -17.61 28.22
CA LEU A 16 43.93 -17.09 27.43
C LEU A 16 42.87 -18.18 27.21
N MET A 17 42.56 -18.92 28.28
CA MET A 17 41.41 -19.83 28.32
C MET A 17 40.98 -20.10 29.77
N PHE A 18 39.68 -19.96 30.01
CA PHE A 18 38.94 -20.20 31.27
C PHE A 18 39.21 -19.31 32.49
N PHE A 19 38.09 -19.07 33.21
CA PHE A 19 37.89 -18.17 34.35
C PHE A 19 38.10 -16.66 34.06
N GLY A 20 37.11 -15.79 34.25
CA GLY A 20 35.73 -16.01 34.68
C GLY A 20 34.73 -15.97 33.51
N HIS A 21 33.80 -16.93 33.47
CA HIS A 21 32.44 -16.53 33.07
C HIS A 21 31.92 -15.64 34.19
N SER A 22 31.94 -14.31 33.99
CA SER A 22 30.85 -13.52 34.53
C SER A 22 29.61 -14.05 33.83
N SER A 23 28.80 -14.85 34.53
CA SER A 23 27.44 -15.07 34.08
C SER A 23 26.80 -13.68 33.97
N GLN A 24 26.55 -13.24 32.74
CA GLN A 24 25.40 -12.37 32.53
C GLN A 24 24.22 -13.19 32.99
N ILE A 25 23.85 -12.98 34.26
CA ILE A 25 22.57 -13.41 34.79
C ILE A 25 21.58 -12.90 33.77
N LYS A 26 20.76 -13.79 33.21
CA LYS A 26 19.62 -13.38 32.39
C LYS A 26 18.76 -12.53 33.32
N ALA A 27 18.92 -11.22 33.22
CA ALA A 27 18.04 -10.25 33.83
C ALA A 27 16.74 -10.35 33.05
N GLN A 28 15.93 -11.32 33.44
CA GLN A 28 14.49 -11.29 33.32
C GLN A 28 14.05 -10.07 34.15
N VAL A 29 14.23 -8.88 33.57
CA VAL A 29 13.52 -7.68 33.98
C VAL A 29 12.08 -8.01 33.64
N ASN A 30 11.25 -8.22 34.67
CA ASN A 30 9.86 -8.58 34.45
C ASN A 30 9.23 -7.52 33.55
N ASN A 31 8.47 -7.98 32.55
CA ASN A 31 7.66 -7.09 31.73
C ASN A 31 6.55 -6.60 32.68
N GLU A 32 6.74 -5.44 33.30
CA GLU A 32 5.91 -4.93 34.39
C GLU A 32 5.52 -3.48 34.13
N ILE A 33 4.24 -3.18 34.24
CA ILE A 33 3.74 -1.80 34.32
C ILE A 33 3.80 -1.39 35.78
N ARG A 34 4.74 -0.51 36.12
CA ARG A 34 4.92 -0.03 37.50
C ARG A 34 3.92 1.09 37.76
N VAL A 35 2.83 0.76 38.45
CA VAL A 35 1.77 1.73 38.77
C VAL A 35 2.13 2.48 40.07
N ALA A 36 2.17 3.80 39.99
CA ALA A 36 2.14 4.70 41.14
C ALA A 36 0.81 5.47 41.17
N GLY A 37 0.56 6.23 42.22
CA GLY A 37 -0.65 7.05 42.32
C GLY A 37 -0.92 7.57 43.73
N PHE A 38 -2.00 8.33 43.90
CA PHE A 38 -2.38 8.85 45.20
C PHE A 38 -3.15 7.82 46.06
N GLY A 39 -2.75 7.75 47.32
CA GLY A 39 -3.26 6.83 48.33
C GLY A 39 -4.24 7.45 49.34
N GLY A 40 -4.65 6.63 50.31
CA GLY A 40 -5.64 7.01 51.31
C GLY A 40 -5.15 8.17 52.18
N GLY A 41 -5.98 9.21 52.32
CA GLY A 41 -5.64 10.46 53.02
C GLY A 41 -5.15 11.57 52.08
N ARG A 42 -4.91 11.29 50.79
CA ARG A 42 -4.75 12.29 49.72
C ARG A 42 -5.91 12.25 48.72
N THR A 43 -6.54 11.08 48.55
CA THR A 43 -7.80 10.90 47.82
C THR A 43 -8.74 9.93 48.56
N ARG A 44 -10.05 10.07 48.33
CA ARG A 44 -11.10 9.10 48.67
C ARG A 44 -11.27 7.96 47.66
N PHE A 45 -10.70 8.09 46.46
CA PHE A 45 -10.84 7.15 45.34
C PHE A 45 -9.54 6.37 45.10
N VAL A 46 -9.06 5.66 46.12
CA VAL A 46 -7.83 4.87 46.02
C VAL A 46 -7.98 3.69 45.07
N LEU A 47 -6.99 3.46 44.20
CA LEU A 47 -6.98 2.34 43.26
C LEU A 47 -6.83 0.98 43.96
N ALA A 48 -6.13 0.95 45.10
CA ALA A 48 -5.85 -0.22 45.92
C ALA A 48 -5.82 0.16 47.41
N SER A 49 -5.83 -0.85 48.29
CA SER A 49 -5.60 -0.63 49.73
C SER A 49 -4.13 -0.32 50.02
N SER A 50 -3.84 0.20 51.22
CA SER A 50 -2.47 0.38 51.74
C SER A 50 -1.69 -0.93 51.94
N THR A 51 -2.32 -2.09 51.73
CA THR A 51 -1.68 -3.41 51.72
C THR A 51 -1.54 -3.98 50.30
N GLY A 52 -1.79 -3.19 49.26
CA GLY A 52 -1.80 -3.63 47.86
C GLY A 52 -2.94 -4.60 47.51
N GLY A 53 -4.00 -4.64 48.32
CA GLY A 53 -5.21 -5.41 48.04
C GLY A 53 -6.30 -4.58 47.34
N PRO A 54 -7.48 -5.16 47.07
CA PRO A 54 -8.58 -4.39 46.50
C PRO A 54 -9.00 -3.23 47.41
N PRO A 55 -9.46 -2.10 46.83
CA PRO A 55 -9.84 -0.92 47.59
C PRO A 55 -11.12 -1.17 48.43
N PRO A 56 -11.38 -0.38 49.50
CA PRO A 56 -12.48 -0.63 50.43
C PRO A 56 -13.88 -0.54 49.78
N GLY A 57 -14.40 -1.68 49.34
CA GLY A 57 -15.57 -1.78 48.44
C GLY A 57 -16.94 -1.35 49.00
N PHE A 58 -17.03 -0.78 50.22
CA PHE A 58 -18.32 -0.42 50.84
C PHE A 58 -18.99 0.80 50.19
N PHE A 59 -18.26 1.60 49.39
CA PHE A 59 -18.78 2.78 48.70
C PHE A 59 -18.57 2.79 47.17
N PHE A 60 -17.54 2.09 46.66
CA PHE A 60 -17.08 2.20 45.26
C PHE A 60 -16.78 0.83 44.62
N PRO A 61 -17.79 -0.01 44.34
CA PRO A 61 -17.58 -1.39 43.87
C PRO A 61 -16.85 -1.49 42.52
N THR A 62 -16.96 -0.47 41.67
CA THR A 62 -16.33 -0.43 40.34
C THR A 62 -14.84 -0.15 40.39
N MET A 63 -14.36 0.54 41.43
CA MET A 63 -12.92 0.62 41.65
C MET A 63 -12.34 -0.77 41.95
N SER A 64 -13.08 -1.60 42.69
CA SER A 64 -12.73 -3.01 42.87
C SER A 64 -12.80 -3.81 41.56
N ARG A 65 -13.69 -3.47 40.61
CA ARG A 65 -13.68 -4.04 39.25
C ARG A 65 -12.42 -3.65 38.47
N LEU A 66 -12.06 -2.37 38.44
CA LEU A 66 -10.84 -1.88 37.76
C LEU A 66 -9.59 -2.51 38.37
N TYR A 67 -9.47 -2.52 39.71
CA TYR A 67 -8.39 -3.21 40.42
C TYR A 67 -8.32 -4.71 40.05
N ASN A 68 -9.45 -5.42 40.05
CA ASN A 68 -9.48 -6.85 39.71
C ASN A 68 -9.12 -7.10 38.24
N ALA A 69 -9.51 -6.21 37.32
CA ALA A 69 -9.16 -6.28 35.91
C ALA A 69 -7.66 -6.01 35.68
N LEU A 70 -7.07 -5.02 36.37
CA LEU A 70 -5.63 -4.77 36.38
C LEU A 70 -4.83 -5.94 37.01
N LYS A 71 -5.44 -6.74 37.89
CA LYS A 71 -4.84 -7.96 38.44
C LYS A 71 -5.29 -9.26 37.75
N ASN A 72 -6.01 -9.19 36.63
CA ASN A 72 -6.36 -10.37 35.84
C ASN A 72 -5.21 -10.77 34.92
N VAL A 73 -4.73 -12.01 35.02
CA VAL A 73 -3.63 -12.54 34.21
C VAL A 73 -3.98 -12.70 32.73
N ASP A 74 -5.27 -12.82 32.40
CA ASP A 74 -5.74 -12.82 31.01
C ASP A 74 -5.68 -11.40 30.39
N TYR A 75 -5.60 -10.37 31.24
CA TYR A 75 -5.57 -8.96 30.84
C TYR A 75 -4.15 -8.38 30.87
N PHE A 76 -3.38 -8.68 31.91
CA PHE A 76 -2.03 -8.18 32.14
C PHE A 76 -1.11 -9.29 32.67
N GLY A 77 -0.08 -9.65 31.90
CA GLY A 77 0.91 -10.67 32.22
C GLY A 77 1.43 -11.38 30.96
N PRO A 78 2.41 -12.29 31.05
CA PRO A 78 3.14 -12.82 29.89
C PRO A 78 2.32 -13.55 28.81
N SER A 79 1.14 -14.08 29.18
CA SER A 79 0.17 -14.70 28.27
C SER A 79 -1.15 -13.92 28.18
N GLY A 80 -1.21 -12.76 28.83
CA GLY A 80 -2.37 -11.88 28.84
C GLY A 80 -2.42 -10.98 27.61
N THR A 81 -3.58 -10.36 27.44
CA THR A 81 -3.88 -9.31 26.47
C THR A 81 -2.78 -8.23 26.36
N VAL A 82 -2.27 -7.76 27.50
CA VAL A 82 -1.06 -6.94 27.59
C VAL A 82 0.02 -7.82 28.23
N SER A 83 1.13 -8.00 27.51
CA SER A 83 2.24 -8.88 27.90
C SER A 83 2.99 -8.44 29.16
N CYS A 84 2.71 -7.25 29.70
CA CYS A 84 3.23 -6.75 30.96
C CYS A 84 2.29 -7.03 32.14
N ASP A 85 2.82 -7.56 33.25
CA ASP A 85 2.15 -7.66 34.54
C ASP A 85 1.89 -6.28 35.17
N ILE A 86 0.81 -6.11 35.95
CA ILE A 86 0.64 -4.90 36.78
C ILE A 86 1.37 -5.03 38.13
N ALA A 87 2.30 -4.12 38.37
CA ALA A 87 3.07 -3.96 39.62
C ALA A 87 2.77 -2.61 40.31
N GLY A 88 3.32 -2.39 41.51
CA GLY A 88 3.29 -1.09 42.20
C GLY A 88 1.96 -0.71 42.90
N LEU A 89 0.90 -1.50 42.82
CA LEU A 89 -0.39 -1.17 43.49
C LEU A 89 -0.30 -1.05 45.03
N ASN A 90 0.79 -1.50 45.65
CA ASN A 90 1.10 -1.30 47.07
C ASN A 90 1.93 -0.03 47.36
N THR A 91 2.38 0.72 46.36
CA THR A 91 3.23 1.93 46.49
C THR A 91 2.47 3.25 46.29
N LEU A 92 1.16 3.27 46.56
CA LEU A 92 0.34 4.48 46.52
C LEU A 92 0.79 5.47 47.63
N THR A 93 1.01 6.72 47.26
CA THR A 93 1.62 7.76 48.13
C THR A 93 0.63 8.84 48.56
N THR A 94 0.91 9.52 49.67
CA THR A 94 0.24 10.78 50.04
C THR A 94 0.98 12.03 49.56
N TYR A 95 2.21 11.87 49.04
CA TYR A 95 3.08 12.97 48.58
C TYR A 95 4.02 12.53 47.44
N VAL A 96 4.19 13.35 46.42
CA VAL A 96 5.14 13.11 45.31
C VAL A 96 6.40 13.98 45.50
N ALA A 97 7.43 13.41 46.11
CA ALA A 97 8.73 14.07 46.27
C ALA A 97 9.53 14.09 44.95
N SER A 98 10.40 15.09 44.79
CA SER A 98 11.34 15.17 43.68
C SER A 98 12.27 13.95 43.67
N GLY A 99 12.35 13.27 42.52
CA GLY A 99 13.10 12.02 42.38
C GLY A 99 12.27 10.75 42.61
N SER A 100 11.00 10.84 42.99
CA SER A 100 10.18 9.66 43.31
C SER A 100 9.52 8.99 42.09
N LEU A 101 9.33 9.71 40.98
CA LEU A 101 8.76 9.16 39.74
C LEU A 101 9.79 9.06 38.61
N VAL A 102 10.85 9.86 38.66
CA VAL A 102 11.97 9.82 37.72
C VAL A 102 13.27 9.90 38.51
N ASN A 103 14.26 9.04 38.25
CA ASN A 103 15.53 9.12 38.98
C ASN A 103 16.42 10.31 38.54
N THR A 104 17.63 10.42 39.11
CA THR A 104 18.63 11.44 38.77
C THR A 104 19.10 11.35 37.32
N ASP A 105 19.13 10.14 36.77
CA ASP A 105 19.59 9.85 35.41
C ASP A 105 18.49 10.08 34.36
N GLY A 106 17.30 10.52 34.80
CA GLY A 106 16.16 10.83 33.95
C GLY A 106 15.34 9.61 33.52
N GLN A 107 15.54 8.45 34.15
CA GLN A 107 14.79 7.21 33.89
C GLN A 107 13.51 7.17 34.73
N LEU A 108 12.44 6.62 34.15
CA LEU A 108 11.15 6.39 34.81
C LEU A 108 11.26 5.34 35.94
N LEU A 109 10.73 5.66 37.12
CA LEU A 109 10.60 4.75 38.27
C LEU A 109 9.19 4.12 38.35
N ALA A 110 8.18 4.82 37.84
CA ALA A 110 6.84 4.32 37.55
C ALA A 110 6.55 4.50 36.03
N ASP A 111 5.57 3.79 35.49
CA ASP A 111 5.15 3.89 34.09
C ASP A 111 3.76 4.53 33.94
N VAL A 112 2.88 4.29 34.91
CA VAL A 112 1.55 4.91 35.04
C VAL A 112 1.44 5.58 36.40
N PHE A 113 0.94 6.81 36.45
CA PHE A 113 0.58 7.49 37.69
C PHE A 113 -0.92 7.79 37.72
N PHE A 114 -1.63 7.16 38.67
CA PHE A 114 -3.07 7.31 38.86
C PHE A 114 -3.37 8.45 39.86
N ALA A 115 -3.87 9.56 39.35
CA ALA A 115 -4.13 10.81 40.07
C ALA A 115 -5.64 11.14 40.05
N PRO A 116 -6.49 10.40 40.78
CA PRO A 116 -7.92 10.68 40.87
C PRO A 116 -8.17 12.00 41.62
N ALA A 117 -9.43 12.42 41.77
CA ALA A 117 -9.77 13.60 42.57
C ALA A 117 -9.11 13.58 43.96
N ILE A 118 -8.26 14.58 44.26
CA ILE A 118 -7.50 14.69 45.52
C ILE A 118 -8.04 15.79 46.42
N ASP A 119 -7.96 15.57 47.73
CA ASP A 119 -8.60 16.42 48.73
C ASP A 119 -7.78 17.69 49.08
N THR A 120 -6.65 17.92 48.42
CA THR A 120 -5.69 19.00 48.71
C THR A 120 -4.87 19.34 47.47
N VAL A 121 -4.53 20.62 47.30
CA VAL A 121 -3.76 21.14 46.14
C VAL A 121 -2.36 20.50 46.08
N LEU A 122 -1.83 20.32 44.86
CA LEU A 122 -0.43 19.96 44.64
C LEU A 122 0.52 21.06 45.13
N SER A 123 1.60 20.67 45.80
CA SER A 123 2.75 21.56 46.01
C SER A 123 3.58 21.73 44.74
N ASP A 124 4.43 22.77 44.70
CA ASP A 124 5.31 23.05 43.54
C ASP A 124 6.28 21.89 43.24
N GLU A 125 6.74 21.17 44.27
CA GLU A 125 7.58 19.97 44.11
C GLU A 125 6.81 18.83 43.43
N GLU A 126 5.59 18.54 43.89
CA GLU A 126 4.74 17.49 43.33
C GLU A 126 4.33 17.79 41.89
N ALA A 127 3.90 19.02 41.62
CA ALA A 127 3.53 19.47 40.27
C ALA A 127 4.73 19.41 39.31
N SER A 128 5.92 19.76 39.79
CA SER A 128 7.16 19.69 39.00
C SER A 128 7.60 18.26 38.73
N GLU A 129 7.50 17.35 39.70
CA GLU A 129 7.85 15.93 39.52
C GLU A 129 6.85 15.20 38.61
N LEU A 130 5.54 15.46 38.76
CA LEU A 130 4.51 14.91 37.88
C LEU A 130 4.68 15.42 36.43
N ALA A 131 5.01 16.70 36.24
CA ALA A 131 5.35 17.22 34.92
C ALA A 131 6.64 16.59 34.35
N ARG A 132 7.67 16.36 35.18
CA ARG A 132 8.91 15.67 34.79
C ARG A 132 8.67 14.22 34.38
N PHE A 133 7.79 13.52 35.10
CA PHE A 133 7.35 12.15 34.81
C PHE A 133 6.69 12.03 33.42
N VAL A 134 5.71 12.88 33.11
CA VAL A 134 5.08 12.93 31.79
C VAL A 134 6.12 13.17 30.70
N LYS A 135 6.94 14.22 30.83
CA LYS A 135 7.92 14.60 29.80
C LYS A 135 8.98 13.52 29.53
N LYS A 136 9.17 12.58 30.47
CA LYS A 136 10.05 11.40 30.37
C LYS A 136 9.39 10.11 29.88
N GLY A 137 8.11 10.11 29.51
CA GLY A 137 7.44 8.95 28.91
C GLY A 137 6.37 8.28 29.78
N GLY A 138 6.10 8.85 30.96
CA GLY A 138 5.07 8.37 31.88
C GLY A 138 3.65 8.66 31.39
N VAL A 139 2.70 7.83 31.81
CA VAL A 139 1.26 7.98 31.57
C VAL A 139 0.62 8.58 32.82
N LEU A 140 0.06 9.78 32.73
CA LEU A 140 -0.55 10.49 33.86
C LEU A 140 -2.07 10.58 33.68
N LEU A 141 -2.81 10.04 34.65
CA LEU A 141 -4.27 9.92 34.63
C LEU A 141 -4.89 10.82 35.69
N VAL A 142 -5.48 11.94 35.30
CA VAL A 142 -6.03 12.97 36.19
C VAL A 142 -7.55 12.98 36.16
N SER A 143 -8.22 13.03 37.33
CA SER A 143 -9.66 13.35 37.39
C SER A 143 -10.01 14.42 38.40
N GLY A 144 -10.96 15.29 38.03
CA GLY A 144 -11.73 16.11 38.97
C GLY A 144 -12.98 15.39 39.46
N GLU A 145 -13.88 16.13 40.11
CA GLU A 145 -15.21 15.63 40.50
C GLU A 145 -16.28 16.73 40.44
N GLY A 146 -17.40 16.42 39.78
CA GLY A 146 -18.55 17.33 39.68
C GLY A 146 -19.45 17.38 40.92
N TRP A 147 -19.25 16.57 41.96
CA TRP A 147 -20.23 16.39 43.04
C TRP A 147 -20.05 17.33 44.23
N GLY A 148 -20.56 18.55 44.07
CA GLY A 148 -20.70 19.53 45.16
C GLY A 148 -19.58 20.59 45.18
N ASP A 149 -19.94 21.77 45.67
CA ASP A 149 -19.10 22.99 45.56
C ASP A 149 -18.33 23.31 46.85
N SER A 150 -18.66 22.64 47.96
CA SER A 150 -18.05 22.84 49.29
C SER A 150 -17.17 21.67 49.76
N THR A 151 -16.94 20.66 48.92
CA THR A 151 -16.03 19.54 49.19
C THR A 151 -14.76 19.63 48.33
N PRO A 152 -13.59 19.24 48.85
CA PRO A 152 -12.38 19.04 48.04
C PRO A 152 -12.54 17.99 46.93
N GLY A 153 -11.59 17.93 46.00
CA GLY A 153 -11.58 17.00 44.86
C GLY A 153 -12.13 17.60 43.57
N GLN A 154 -12.16 18.92 43.43
CA GLN A 154 -12.85 19.59 42.31
C GLN A 154 -12.00 19.68 41.03
N GLY A 155 -10.72 19.28 41.09
CA GLY A 155 -9.77 19.31 39.97
C GLY A 155 -8.85 20.53 40.01
N PHE A 156 -9.23 21.63 40.66
CA PHE A 156 -8.39 22.83 40.81
C PHE A 156 -7.08 22.54 41.54
N GLU A 157 -7.09 21.48 42.36
CA GLU A 157 -5.92 20.90 43.03
C GLU A 157 -4.79 20.54 42.04
N TYR A 158 -5.13 20.29 40.77
CA TYR A 158 -4.21 19.98 39.67
C TYR A 158 -3.80 21.16 38.79
N ASN A 159 -4.36 22.37 38.94
CA ASN A 159 -4.10 23.44 37.96
C ASN A 159 -2.60 23.83 37.88
N LEU A 160 -1.85 23.73 38.99
CA LEU A 160 -0.40 23.95 39.03
C LEU A 160 0.41 22.91 38.20
N LEU A 161 -0.10 21.68 38.04
CA LEU A 161 0.54 20.67 37.19
C LEU A 161 0.49 21.10 35.72
N PHE A 162 -0.62 21.67 35.25
CA PHE A 162 -0.74 22.13 33.86
C PHE A 162 0.23 23.29 33.56
N GLU A 163 0.40 24.22 34.51
CA GLU A 163 1.47 25.24 34.44
C GLU A 163 2.89 24.63 34.35
N ARG A 164 3.18 23.56 35.09
CA ARG A 164 4.51 22.88 35.07
C ARG A 164 4.71 21.98 33.84
N LEU A 165 3.62 21.46 33.27
CA LEU A 165 3.61 20.87 31.93
C LEU A 165 3.87 21.95 30.86
N GLY A 166 3.43 23.18 31.09
CA GLY A 166 3.61 24.32 30.18
C GLY A 166 2.44 24.52 29.22
N ILE A 167 1.25 24.10 29.63
CA ILE A 167 -0.01 24.23 28.85
C ILE A 167 -0.98 25.18 29.57
N SER A 168 -1.81 25.88 28.81
CA SER A 168 -2.81 26.85 29.33
C SER A 168 -4.16 26.22 29.69
N ASP A 169 -4.18 24.91 29.95
CA ASP A 169 -5.39 24.13 30.20
C ASP A 169 -5.67 24.03 31.71
N TYR A 170 -6.93 24.12 32.14
CA TYR A 170 -7.27 24.17 33.58
C TYR A 170 -8.70 23.70 33.89
N PHE A 171 -8.92 23.21 35.12
CA PHE A 171 -10.27 23.01 35.65
C PHE A 171 -10.90 24.35 36.05
N ASN A 172 -12.10 24.63 35.52
CA ASN A 172 -12.92 25.82 35.77
C ASN A 172 -13.88 25.58 36.95
N THR A 173 -14.23 26.66 37.67
CA THR A 173 -15.19 26.63 38.79
C THR A 173 -16.58 26.12 38.38
N GLU A 174 -16.93 26.26 37.10
CA GLU A 174 -18.16 25.75 36.51
C GLU A 174 -18.31 24.22 36.57
N ARG A 175 -19.57 23.78 36.57
CA ARG A 175 -19.98 22.38 36.68
C ARG A 175 -21.05 22.10 35.63
N TYR A 176 -20.87 21.01 34.89
CA TYR A 176 -21.96 20.44 34.10
C TYR A 176 -22.80 19.48 34.96
N TYR A 177 -24.13 19.57 34.82
CA TYR A 177 -25.08 18.74 35.55
C TYR A 177 -26.19 18.19 34.63
N PRO A 178 -26.09 16.94 34.14
CA PRO A 178 -27.05 16.36 33.19
C PRO A 178 -28.38 15.91 33.81
N GLY A 179 -28.70 16.32 35.04
CA GLY A 179 -29.91 15.86 35.75
C GLY A 179 -29.84 14.43 36.31
N GLY A 180 -28.82 13.65 35.95
CA GLY A 180 -28.66 12.26 36.37
C GLY A 180 -27.37 11.64 35.86
N VAL A 181 -27.49 10.42 35.32
CA VAL A 181 -26.41 9.68 34.65
C VAL A 181 -26.79 9.52 33.18
N ILE A 182 -25.85 9.82 32.27
CA ILE A 182 -26.04 9.75 30.82
C ILE A 182 -24.82 9.11 30.16
N GLN A 183 -24.93 8.85 28.85
CA GLN A 183 -23.78 8.58 27.98
C GLN A 183 -23.19 9.89 27.44
N SER A 184 -21.89 9.87 27.11
CA SER A 184 -21.25 10.88 26.28
C SER A 184 -21.59 10.72 24.79
N SER A 185 -20.96 11.51 23.93
CA SER A 185 -20.74 11.15 22.53
C SER A 185 -19.92 9.86 22.42
N SER A 186 -19.92 9.24 21.23
CA SER A 186 -18.79 8.42 20.78
C SER A 186 -17.46 9.20 20.87
N PRO A 187 -16.28 8.55 20.88
CA PRO A 187 -15.02 9.28 20.83
C PRO A 187 -14.93 10.13 19.56
N LEU A 188 -14.48 11.38 19.69
CA LEU A 188 -14.44 12.36 18.61
C LEU A 188 -13.29 12.12 17.61
N TYR A 189 -12.35 11.24 17.94
CA TYR A 189 -11.28 10.74 17.08
C TYR A 189 -10.74 9.42 17.67
N SER A 190 -10.04 8.63 16.85
CA SER A 190 -9.34 7.42 17.31
C SER A 190 -8.04 7.78 18.04
N SER A 191 -7.74 7.08 19.13
CA SER A 191 -6.58 7.33 19.99
C SER A 191 -6.13 6.05 20.70
N PRO A 192 -4.92 5.98 21.27
CA PRO A 192 -4.46 4.79 21.99
C PRO A 192 -5.30 4.42 23.24
N SER A 193 -6.09 5.35 23.79
CA SER A 193 -7.05 5.07 24.87
C SER A 193 -8.40 4.56 24.34
N THR A 194 -8.82 4.97 23.13
CA THR A 194 -10.12 4.63 22.53
C THR A 194 -10.07 3.51 21.50
N ASN A 195 -8.88 3.17 21.03
CA ASN A 195 -8.58 2.04 20.15
C ASN A 195 -7.13 1.58 20.38
N GLY A 196 -6.84 1.19 21.63
CA GLY A 196 -5.57 0.55 21.97
C GLY A 196 -5.57 -0.94 21.58
N PRO A 197 -4.94 -1.80 22.41
CA PRO A 197 -5.15 -3.28 22.36
C PRO A 197 -6.46 -4.16 22.89
N PHE A 198 -8.24 -3.90 24.40
CA PHE A 198 -9.42 -4.55 25.13
C PHE A 198 -10.79 -4.23 24.49
N GLY A 199 -10.83 -3.15 23.72
CA GLY A 199 -11.82 -2.86 22.70
C GLY A 199 -11.61 -1.47 22.13
N THR A 200 -12.24 -1.21 20.98
CA THR A 200 -12.73 0.13 20.68
C THR A 200 -13.64 0.58 21.83
N VAL A 201 -13.50 1.83 22.26
CA VAL A 201 -14.27 2.40 23.38
C VAL A 201 -15.50 3.11 22.82
N GLY A 202 -16.68 2.64 23.20
CA GLY A 202 -17.96 3.31 22.90
C GLY A 202 -18.15 4.62 23.67
N PRO A 203 -19.38 5.19 23.65
CA PRO A 203 -19.75 6.28 24.55
C PRO A 203 -19.43 5.94 26.01
N LEU A 204 -18.85 6.90 26.74
CA LEU A 204 -18.52 6.75 28.16
C LEU A 204 -19.68 7.21 29.03
N ARG A 205 -20.07 6.34 29.96
CA ARG A 205 -21.11 6.67 30.93
C ARG A 205 -20.55 7.63 31.97
N HIS A 206 -21.34 8.65 32.31
CA HIS A 206 -20.92 9.67 33.23
C HIS A 206 -22.10 10.34 33.95
N ALA A 207 -21.78 11.12 34.99
CA ALA A 207 -22.73 11.97 35.69
C ALA A 207 -22.23 13.43 35.70
N ALA A 208 -22.45 14.16 36.79
CA ALA A 208 -21.90 15.51 36.94
C ALA A 208 -20.37 15.56 36.82
N PHE A 209 -19.85 16.60 36.15
CA PHE A 209 -18.42 16.82 35.96
C PHE A 209 -18.07 18.31 36.09
N ARG A 210 -16.81 18.60 36.45
CA ARG A 210 -16.24 19.96 36.46
C ARG A 210 -15.81 20.32 35.05
N VAL A 211 -16.15 21.54 34.63
CA VAL A 211 -15.78 22.03 33.30
C VAL A 211 -14.26 22.17 33.24
N PHE A 212 -13.66 21.60 32.21
CA PHE A 212 -12.22 21.74 31.94
C PHE A 212 -12.06 22.61 30.69
N THR A 213 -11.33 23.71 30.83
CA THR A 213 -11.01 24.62 29.74
C THR A 213 -9.75 24.13 29.07
N ASN A 214 -9.92 23.45 27.92
CA ASN A 214 -8.81 22.92 27.14
C ASN A 214 -8.33 23.93 26.07
N SER A 215 -7.03 23.90 25.81
CA SER A 215 -6.37 24.68 24.75
C SER A 215 -5.24 23.90 24.06
N SER A 216 -4.70 22.89 24.75
CA SER A 216 -3.55 22.08 24.33
C SER A 216 -3.86 20.57 24.38
N LEU A 217 -4.79 20.14 25.25
CA LEU A 217 -5.35 18.79 25.24
C LEU A 217 -6.53 18.70 24.27
N ASN A 218 -6.60 17.62 23.51
CA ASN A 218 -7.67 17.39 22.55
C ASN A 218 -8.92 16.86 23.28
N LYS A 219 -10.10 17.37 22.95
CA LYS A 219 -11.38 16.94 23.54
C LYS A 219 -11.80 15.60 22.94
N LEU A 220 -11.64 14.52 23.70
CA LEU A 220 -11.85 13.15 23.24
C LEU A 220 -13.32 12.72 23.32
N PHE A 221 -13.97 13.01 24.45
CA PHE A 221 -15.39 12.73 24.68
C PHE A 221 -16.12 14.01 25.09
N ALA A 222 -17.33 14.22 24.58
CA ALA A 222 -18.18 15.34 24.91
C ALA A 222 -19.53 14.88 25.47
N SER A 223 -20.19 15.70 26.27
CA SER A 223 -21.55 15.43 26.75
C SER A 223 -22.61 15.95 25.76
N ASN A 224 -23.89 15.76 26.09
CA ASN A 224 -25.04 16.10 25.22
C ASN A 224 -25.15 17.58 24.84
N ASP A 225 -24.48 18.48 25.56
CA ASP A 225 -24.37 19.91 25.28
C ASP A 225 -23.08 20.29 24.52
N SER A 226 -22.30 19.31 24.08
CA SER A 226 -20.94 19.44 23.53
C SER A 226 -19.82 19.84 24.50
N SER A 227 -20.11 20.00 25.80
CA SER A 227 -19.09 20.24 26.84
C SER A 227 -18.16 19.03 26.97
N GLY A 228 -16.84 19.25 27.05
CA GLY A 228 -15.87 18.17 27.10
C GLY A 228 -15.84 17.46 28.45
N LEU A 229 -15.88 16.12 28.40
CA LEU A 229 -15.85 15.22 29.55
C LEU A 229 -14.43 14.68 29.81
N VAL A 230 -13.71 14.37 28.72
CA VAL A 230 -12.38 13.76 28.69
C VAL A 230 -11.51 14.49 27.68
N PHE A 231 -10.26 14.72 28.04
CA PHE A 231 -9.27 15.42 27.25
C PHE A 231 -7.93 14.70 27.30
N GLU A 232 -7.29 14.50 26.15
CA GLU A 232 -6.04 13.75 26.06
C GLU A 232 -5.02 14.42 25.13
N SER A 233 -3.74 14.23 25.42
CA SER A 233 -2.67 14.49 24.46
C SER A 233 -1.37 13.76 24.83
N LYS A 234 -0.49 13.61 23.84
CA LYS A 234 0.91 13.24 24.05
C LYS A 234 1.70 14.51 24.37
N ILE A 235 2.45 14.51 25.48
CA ILE A 235 3.31 15.64 25.87
C ILE A 235 4.75 15.14 25.96
N ASP A 236 5.61 15.71 25.12
CA ASP A 236 6.95 15.20 24.79
C ASP A 236 6.92 13.68 24.48
N ASN A 237 7.35 12.85 25.43
CA ASN A 237 7.40 11.40 25.29
C ASN A 237 6.22 10.68 25.94
N GLY A 238 5.54 11.31 26.91
CA GLY A 238 4.50 10.68 27.73
C GLY A 238 3.09 11.06 27.30
N TYR A 239 2.12 10.59 28.08
CA TYR A 239 0.69 10.72 27.78
C TYR A 239 -0.05 11.32 28.97
N VAL A 240 -0.97 12.25 28.72
CA VAL A 240 -1.82 12.84 29.75
C VAL A 240 -3.27 12.65 29.35
N ALA A 241 -4.05 12.06 30.26
CA ALA A 241 -5.50 11.95 30.17
C ALA A 241 -6.14 12.66 31.36
N VAL A 242 -7.10 13.55 31.08
CA VAL A 242 -7.78 14.39 32.07
C VAL A 242 -9.29 14.21 31.92
N SER A 243 -10.01 13.91 33.01
CA SER A 243 -11.48 13.85 33.01
C SER A 243 -12.11 14.80 34.03
N GLY A 244 -13.23 15.43 33.65
CA GLY A 244 -14.01 16.33 34.52
C GLY A 244 -14.65 15.63 35.72
N THR A 245 -14.67 14.30 35.73
CA THR A 245 -15.22 13.47 36.81
C THR A 245 -14.48 12.14 36.91
N SER A 246 -14.61 11.44 38.04
CA SER A 246 -13.92 10.18 38.31
C SER A 246 -14.68 9.00 37.68
N LEU A 247 -14.43 8.74 36.39
CA LEU A 247 -15.18 7.83 35.50
C LEU A 247 -15.13 6.32 35.85
N PHE A 248 -14.51 5.94 36.96
CA PHE A 248 -14.25 4.56 37.41
C PHE A 248 -14.95 4.16 38.73
N VAL A 249 -15.70 5.06 39.39
CA VAL A 249 -16.03 4.87 40.82
C VAL A 249 -17.30 4.07 41.15
N ASN A 250 -18.29 3.95 40.25
CA ASN A 250 -19.56 3.26 40.56
C ASN A 250 -20.30 2.71 39.33
N ASP A 251 -20.93 1.52 39.48
CA ASP A 251 -21.68 0.81 38.43
C ASP A 251 -23.00 1.53 38.08
N LEU A 252 -23.37 2.52 38.90
CA LEU A 252 -24.40 3.51 38.61
C LEU A 252 -23.96 4.54 37.57
N ILE A 253 -22.66 4.79 37.38
CA ILE A 253 -22.12 5.84 36.50
C ILE A 253 -21.11 5.36 35.45
N ALA A 254 -20.66 4.10 35.52
CA ALA A 254 -19.70 3.50 34.61
C ALA A 254 -20.24 2.19 34.02
N ASP A 255 -19.72 1.78 32.87
CA ASP A 255 -20.03 0.50 32.21
C ASP A 255 -18.77 -0.20 31.65
N ILE A 256 -18.92 -1.02 30.60
CA ILE A 256 -17.80 -1.77 29.99
C ILE A 256 -16.85 -0.86 29.20
N ASP A 257 -17.33 0.24 28.63
CA ASP A 257 -16.52 1.15 27.83
C ASP A 257 -15.72 2.09 28.73
N ASN A 258 -16.28 2.50 29.87
CA ASN A 258 -15.51 3.09 30.97
C ASN A 258 -14.35 2.16 31.40
N LEU A 259 -14.60 0.85 31.54
CA LEU A 259 -13.56 -0.10 31.94
C LEU A 259 -12.50 -0.25 30.84
N ARG A 260 -12.90 -0.49 29.58
CA ARG A 260 -11.97 -0.57 28.43
C ARG A 260 -11.06 0.65 28.34
N TYR A 261 -11.61 1.86 28.43
CA TYR A 261 -10.86 3.11 28.39
C TYR A 261 -9.72 3.14 29.42
N PHE A 262 -9.97 2.76 30.67
CA PHE A 262 -8.91 2.70 31.68
C PHE A 262 -7.94 1.54 31.46
N LEU A 263 -8.38 0.36 31.02
CA LEU A 263 -7.47 -0.74 30.72
C LEU A 263 -6.56 -0.42 29.52
N ASN A 264 -7.09 0.22 28.47
CA ASN A 264 -6.34 0.75 27.33
C ASN A 264 -5.30 1.79 27.79
N LEU A 265 -5.67 2.72 28.67
CA LEU A 265 -4.75 3.72 29.23
C LEU A 265 -3.63 3.11 30.07
N PHE A 266 -3.91 2.11 30.90
CA PHE A 266 -2.87 1.42 31.66
C PHE A 266 -1.95 0.62 30.72
N ALA A 267 -2.46 0.07 29.61
CA ALA A 267 -1.66 -0.61 28.60
C ALA A 267 -0.57 0.30 27.98
N LEU A 268 -0.78 1.63 27.90
CA LEU A 268 0.24 2.58 27.42
C LEU A 268 1.49 2.63 28.33
N GLY A 269 1.38 2.15 29.57
CA GLY A 269 2.51 1.95 30.47
C GLY A 269 3.37 0.73 30.12
N CYS A 270 2.82 -0.27 29.42
CA CYS A 270 3.56 -1.45 28.98
C CYS A 270 4.53 -1.07 27.86
N LYS A 271 5.83 -1.18 28.13
CA LYS A 271 6.89 -0.93 27.14
C LYS A 271 7.42 -2.26 26.61
N ASP A 272 6.53 -3.09 26.05
CA ASP A 272 6.85 -4.43 25.55
C ASP A 272 7.78 -4.37 24.33
N GLY A 273 9.08 -4.26 24.59
CA GLY A 273 10.11 -4.00 23.60
C GLY A 273 10.36 -5.13 22.60
N THR A 274 9.56 -6.19 22.58
CA THR A 274 9.70 -7.28 21.59
C THR A 274 8.87 -7.07 20.33
N LYS A 275 7.76 -6.31 20.37
CA LYS A 275 6.81 -6.22 19.25
C LYS A 275 6.87 -4.85 18.58
N VAL A 276 7.12 -4.83 17.27
CA VAL A 276 7.02 -3.64 16.44
C VAL A 276 5.78 -3.79 15.58
N VAL A 277 4.76 -2.97 15.84
CA VAL A 277 3.48 -3.00 15.13
C VAL A 277 3.12 -1.58 14.68
N LEU A 278 2.67 -1.46 13.44
CA LEU A 278 2.17 -0.22 12.83
C LEU A 278 0.66 -0.13 13.05
N ASN A 279 0.15 1.07 13.32
CA ASN A 279 -1.29 1.33 13.46
C ASN A 279 -1.99 1.39 12.08
N VAL A 280 -1.95 0.28 11.36
CA VAL A 280 -2.63 0.07 10.08
C VAL A 280 -4.06 -0.40 10.37
N PRO A 281 -5.11 0.22 9.81
CA PRO A 281 -6.49 -0.23 10.02
C PRO A 281 -6.68 -1.64 9.43
N SER A 282 -7.48 -2.47 10.10
CA SER A 282 -7.83 -3.80 9.60
C SER A 282 -9.18 -3.72 8.89
N PHE A 283 -9.16 -3.85 7.57
CA PHE A 283 -10.37 -4.01 6.75
C PHE A 283 -10.57 -5.49 6.42
N LYS A 284 -11.80 -5.86 6.04
CA LYS A 284 -12.18 -7.24 5.73
C LYS A 284 -12.82 -7.30 4.36
N GLN A 285 -12.58 -8.37 3.60
CA GLN A 285 -13.33 -8.65 2.37
C GLN A 285 -14.71 -9.27 2.69
N GLY A 286 -14.81 -9.90 3.86
CA GLY A 286 -15.97 -10.64 4.34
C GLY A 286 -15.70 -12.14 4.41
N LEU A 287 -16.36 -12.81 5.36
CA LEU A 287 -16.47 -14.27 5.43
C LEU A 287 -17.80 -14.60 6.11
N PRO A 288 -18.87 -14.90 5.35
CA PRO A 288 -20.21 -15.01 5.92
C PRO A 288 -20.33 -16.18 6.94
N PRO A 289 -20.92 -15.98 8.13
CA PRO A 289 -21.32 -14.71 8.73
C PRO A 289 -20.17 -14.07 9.54
N TYR A 290 -19.86 -12.80 9.26
CA TYR A 290 -18.91 -12.03 10.05
C TYR A 290 -19.61 -11.43 11.28
N ASP A 291 -19.19 -11.82 12.49
CA ASP A 291 -19.55 -11.37 13.85
C ASP A 291 -21.04 -11.09 14.22
N ASN A 292 -21.99 -11.38 13.32
CA ASN A 292 -23.41 -10.95 13.28
C ASN A 292 -23.65 -9.50 12.85
N ALA A 293 -22.62 -8.78 12.35
CA ALA A 293 -22.75 -7.50 11.67
C ALA A 293 -21.85 -7.45 10.42
N ASP A 294 -22.37 -8.00 9.31
CA ASP A 294 -21.71 -8.06 8.00
C ASP A 294 -20.97 -6.75 7.64
N PRO A 295 -19.71 -6.81 7.16
CA PRO A 295 -19.10 -5.68 6.47
C PRO A 295 -20.04 -5.27 5.34
N LEU A 296 -20.43 -3.98 5.28
CA LEU A 296 -21.50 -3.45 4.41
C LEU A 296 -21.29 -3.70 2.90
N TRP A 297 -20.15 -4.28 2.53
CA TRP A 297 -19.69 -4.53 1.19
C TRP A 297 -19.41 -5.99 0.84
N GLU A 298 -19.50 -6.96 1.77
CA GLU A 298 -19.09 -8.35 1.46
C GLU A 298 -19.91 -8.98 0.33
N GLY A 299 -21.21 -8.66 0.27
CA GLY A 299 -22.13 -9.04 -0.81
C GLY A 299 -22.13 -8.10 -2.03
N ASN A 300 -21.19 -7.16 -2.16
CA ASN A 300 -21.05 -6.38 -3.39
C ASN A 300 -20.38 -7.21 -4.49
N ILE A 301 -20.76 -6.93 -5.74
CA ILE A 301 -20.06 -7.42 -6.92
C ILE A 301 -18.60 -6.92 -6.86
N TYR A 302 -17.63 -7.83 -6.92
CA TYR A 302 -16.23 -7.49 -7.11
C TYR A 302 -15.93 -7.29 -8.61
N ASP A 303 -15.18 -6.25 -8.96
CA ASP A 303 -14.83 -5.93 -10.36
C ASP A 303 -16.08 -5.99 -11.27
N HIS A 304 -15.99 -6.58 -12.46
CA HIS A 304 -17.09 -6.81 -13.38
C HIS A 304 -17.65 -8.24 -13.28
N GLY A 305 -17.57 -8.85 -12.09
CA GLY A 305 -17.92 -10.24 -11.83
C GLY A 305 -19.35 -10.67 -12.13
N SER A 306 -20.28 -9.75 -12.40
CA SER A 306 -21.64 -10.03 -12.89
C SER A 306 -21.75 -10.13 -14.42
N THR A 307 -20.67 -9.80 -15.14
CA THR A 307 -20.55 -9.86 -16.60
C THR A 307 -19.32 -10.63 -17.07
N GLU A 308 -18.32 -10.82 -16.20
CA GLU A 308 -17.08 -11.54 -16.46
C GLU A 308 -16.97 -12.75 -15.52
N ARG A 309 -16.58 -13.90 -16.07
CA ARG A 309 -16.34 -15.12 -15.29
C ARG A 309 -14.96 -15.04 -14.62
N LEU A 310 -14.93 -14.62 -13.35
CA LEU A 310 -13.68 -14.59 -12.58
C LEU A 310 -13.35 -15.98 -12.01
N TRP A 311 -12.09 -16.22 -11.66
CA TRP A 311 -11.64 -17.50 -11.10
C TRP A 311 -12.15 -17.77 -9.68
N CYS A 312 -12.36 -16.69 -8.92
CA CYS A 312 -12.88 -16.70 -7.56
C CYS A 312 -14.42 -16.82 -7.47
N ASP A 313 -15.16 -16.59 -8.57
CA ASP A 313 -16.61 -16.86 -8.68
C ASP A 313 -16.86 -18.38 -8.62
N ARG A 314 -17.45 -18.85 -7.52
CA ARG A 314 -17.71 -20.29 -7.31
C ARG A 314 -19.14 -20.73 -7.62
N ASP A 315 -20.12 -19.88 -7.34
CA ASP A 315 -21.51 -20.13 -7.72
C ASP A 315 -21.75 -19.97 -9.24
N ASN A 316 -20.72 -19.59 -10.00
CA ASN A 316 -20.68 -19.58 -11.47
C ASN A 316 -21.78 -18.65 -12.01
N GLY A 317 -21.83 -17.43 -11.46
CA GLY A 317 -22.94 -16.51 -11.71
C GLY A 317 -22.69 -15.04 -11.36
N THR A 318 -21.98 -14.73 -10.28
CA THR A 318 -21.56 -13.36 -9.95
C THR A 318 -20.45 -13.37 -8.91
N ALA A 319 -19.26 -12.90 -9.27
CA ALA A 319 -18.13 -12.79 -8.33
C ALA A 319 -18.37 -11.69 -7.28
N LEU A 320 -18.23 -12.01 -5.99
CA LEU A 320 -18.48 -11.12 -4.86
C LEU A 320 -17.21 -10.71 -4.09
N MET A 321 -17.30 -9.63 -3.32
CA MET A 321 -16.20 -9.10 -2.50
C MET A 321 -15.66 -10.13 -1.50
N TYR A 322 -16.51 -10.93 -0.85
CA TYR A 322 -16.03 -11.98 0.06
C TYR A 322 -15.21 -13.06 -0.65
N GLU A 323 -15.46 -13.33 -1.94
CA GLU A 323 -14.71 -14.31 -2.72
C GLU A 323 -13.37 -13.75 -3.21
N CYS A 324 -13.38 -12.53 -3.74
CA CYS A 324 -12.29 -12.01 -4.58
C CYS A 324 -11.50 -10.83 -3.95
N GLY A 325 -11.99 -10.22 -2.87
CA GLY A 325 -11.59 -8.87 -2.46
C GLY A 325 -10.22 -8.71 -1.80
N CYS A 326 -9.40 -9.75 -1.65
CA CYS A 326 -8.20 -9.75 -0.79
C CYS A 326 -7.18 -8.65 -1.15
N ALA A 327 -6.76 -8.58 -2.41
CA ALA A 327 -5.78 -7.60 -2.90
C ALA A 327 -6.24 -6.15 -2.69
N LEU A 328 -7.49 -5.85 -3.05
CA LEU A 328 -8.10 -4.53 -2.95
C LEU A 328 -8.35 -4.12 -1.49
N THR A 329 -8.75 -5.07 -0.64
CA THR A 329 -8.91 -4.84 0.81
C THR A 329 -7.56 -4.51 1.46
N SER A 330 -6.50 -5.26 1.14
CA SER A 330 -5.14 -4.94 1.57
C SER A 330 -4.64 -3.58 1.07
N ALA A 331 -4.93 -3.23 -0.18
CA ALA A 331 -4.63 -1.89 -0.72
C ALA A 331 -5.35 -0.79 0.05
N SER A 332 -6.63 -1.00 0.40
CA SER A 332 -7.43 -0.06 1.21
C SER A 332 -6.78 0.21 2.59
N MET A 333 -6.26 -0.82 3.25
CA MET A 333 -5.58 -0.69 4.54
C MET A 333 -4.33 0.21 4.45
N VAL A 334 -3.50 0.00 3.42
CA VAL A 334 -2.25 0.76 3.23
C VAL A 334 -2.52 2.18 2.75
N MET A 335 -3.50 2.39 1.88
CA MET A 335 -3.96 3.74 1.50
C MET A 335 -4.42 4.56 2.71
N SER A 336 -5.24 3.96 3.58
CA SER A 336 -5.70 4.62 4.81
C SER A 336 -4.54 4.88 5.79
N TYR A 337 -3.62 3.93 5.96
CA TYR A 337 -2.41 4.12 6.78
C TYR A 337 -1.51 5.26 6.27
N LEU A 338 -1.40 5.43 4.95
CA LEU A 338 -0.65 6.51 4.32
C LEU A 338 -1.37 7.88 4.36
N GLY A 339 -2.61 7.92 4.87
CA GLY A 339 -3.42 9.11 5.12
C GLY A 339 -4.46 9.44 4.05
N VAL A 340 -4.70 8.55 3.06
CA VAL A 340 -5.80 8.72 2.10
C VAL A 340 -7.08 8.25 2.77
N GLU A 341 -7.82 9.18 3.39
CA GLU A 341 -9.07 8.87 4.11
C GLU A 341 -10.32 8.85 3.20
N LYS A 342 -10.17 9.11 1.90
CA LYS A 342 -11.27 9.51 1.00
C LYS A 342 -11.20 8.87 -0.40
N THR A 343 -12.36 8.70 -1.05
CA THR A 343 -12.46 8.19 -2.44
C THR A 343 -13.63 8.83 -3.22
N PRO A 344 -13.55 8.91 -4.56
CA PRO A 344 -14.65 9.37 -5.41
C PRO A 344 -15.60 8.22 -5.80
N LEU A 345 -16.90 8.37 -5.49
CA LEU A 345 -17.94 7.52 -6.08
C LEU A 345 -18.43 8.08 -7.42
N VAL A 346 -18.68 7.19 -8.37
CA VAL A 346 -19.14 7.55 -9.72
C VAL A 346 -20.46 8.32 -9.65
N GLY A 347 -20.40 9.63 -9.94
CA GLY A 347 -21.57 10.51 -10.00
C GLY A 347 -22.03 11.12 -8.68
N SER A 348 -21.21 11.09 -7.62
CA SER A 348 -21.55 11.67 -6.31
C SER A 348 -20.36 12.39 -5.65
N ALA A 349 -20.58 12.91 -4.44
CA ALA A 349 -19.53 13.49 -3.60
C ALA A 349 -18.50 12.43 -3.14
N VAL A 350 -17.34 12.91 -2.71
CA VAL A 350 -16.27 12.12 -2.12
C VAL A 350 -16.74 11.48 -0.81
N VAL A 351 -16.49 10.18 -0.64
CA VAL A 351 -16.85 9.38 0.55
C VAL A 351 -15.60 8.96 1.33
N ASP A 352 -15.79 8.33 2.49
CA ASP A 352 -14.70 7.72 3.26
C ASP A 352 -14.09 6.52 2.52
N LEU A 353 -12.76 6.34 2.62
CA LEU A 353 -12.09 5.17 2.03
C LEU A 353 -12.46 3.88 2.77
N ASP A 354 -12.97 2.93 2.00
CA ASP A 354 -13.23 1.55 2.40
C ASP A 354 -13.09 0.61 1.17
N PRO A 355 -13.12 -0.73 1.36
CA PRO A 355 -13.09 -1.67 0.23
C PRO A 355 -14.29 -1.55 -0.73
N MET A 356 -15.44 -1.01 -0.27
CA MET A 356 -16.59 -0.74 -1.14
C MET A 356 -16.25 0.30 -2.20
N SER A 357 -15.82 1.46 -1.73
CA SER A 357 -15.64 2.67 -2.53
C SER A 357 -14.41 2.55 -3.43
N LEU A 358 -13.32 1.93 -2.96
CA LEU A 358 -12.17 1.61 -3.81
C LEU A 358 -12.55 0.62 -4.93
N ASN A 359 -13.36 -0.40 -4.65
CA ASN A 359 -13.90 -1.32 -5.68
C ASN A 359 -14.80 -0.58 -6.69
N PHE A 360 -15.64 0.36 -6.26
CA PHE A 360 -16.42 1.18 -7.19
C PHE A 360 -15.55 2.13 -8.03
N SER A 361 -14.52 2.76 -7.45
CA SER A 361 -13.59 3.62 -8.21
C SER A 361 -12.79 2.81 -9.24
N ALA A 362 -12.35 1.59 -8.90
CA ALA A 362 -11.53 0.73 -9.74
C ALA A 362 -12.24 0.23 -11.03
N LYS A 363 -13.57 0.21 -11.05
CA LYS A 363 -14.38 -0.23 -12.20
C LYS A 363 -14.46 0.77 -13.37
N GLY A 364 -13.82 1.94 -13.26
CA GLY A 364 -13.86 2.96 -14.31
C GLY A 364 -13.38 2.43 -15.67
N LEU A 365 -14.28 2.42 -16.68
CA LEU A 365 -13.94 2.04 -18.05
C LEU A 365 -13.07 3.12 -18.72
N LEU A 366 -11.97 2.70 -19.33
CA LEU A 366 -11.09 3.59 -20.10
C LEU A 366 -11.53 3.68 -21.56
N LYS A 367 -11.35 4.86 -22.17
CA LYS A 367 -11.82 5.24 -23.51
C LYS A 367 -11.45 4.24 -24.63
N ASN A 368 -10.31 3.56 -24.50
CA ASN A 368 -9.74 2.67 -25.51
C ASN A 368 -9.78 1.18 -25.06
N GLY A 369 -10.62 0.83 -24.09
CA GLY A 369 -10.71 -0.52 -23.49
C GLY A 369 -9.88 -0.69 -22.22
N GLY A 370 -10.15 -1.75 -21.47
CA GLY A 370 -9.58 -1.99 -20.14
C GLY A 370 -10.20 -1.15 -19.02
N TYR A 371 -9.90 -1.52 -17.77
CA TYR A 371 -10.45 -0.89 -16.57
C TYR A 371 -9.38 -0.13 -15.78
N ALA A 372 -9.80 0.89 -15.04
CA ALA A 372 -8.91 1.79 -14.30
C ALA A 372 -8.12 1.07 -13.20
N GLY A 373 -8.74 0.11 -12.50
CA GLY A 373 -8.15 -0.62 -11.37
C GLY A 373 -8.19 -2.15 -11.45
N PHE A 374 -8.62 -2.74 -12.58
CA PHE A 374 -8.68 -4.18 -12.76
C PHE A 374 -8.18 -4.64 -14.13
N ALA A 375 -7.73 -5.89 -14.22
CA ALA A 375 -7.47 -6.60 -15.48
C ALA A 375 -7.61 -8.11 -15.27
N TYR A 376 -8.47 -8.76 -16.06
CA TYR A 376 -8.77 -10.20 -15.98
C TYR A 376 -9.11 -10.68 -14.55
N GLY A 377 -9.87 -9.86 -13.79
CA GLY A 377 -10.22 -10.11 -12.39
C GLY A 377 -9.17 -9.73 -11.35
N ASN A 378 -7.90 -9.55 -11.71
CA ASN A 378 -6.87 -9.15 -10.74
C ASN A 378 -6.82 -7.61 -10.59
N PHE A 379 -6.59 -7.17 -9.35
CA PHE A 379 -6.46 -5.75 -9.00
C PHE A 379 -5.15 -5.16 -9.55
N ARG A 380 -5.24 -3.99 -10.19
CA ARG A 380 -4.09 -3.23 -10.72
C ARG A 380 -3.56 -2.30 -9.64
N TRP A 381 -2.51 -2.73 -8.94
CA TRP A 381 -1.85 -2.00 -7.85
C TRP A 381 -1.63 -0.50 -8.13
N ASP A 382 -1.16 -0.18 -9.33
CA ASP A 382 -0.78 1.16 -9.79
C ASP A 382 -1.98 2.15 -9.83
N PHE A 383 -3.20 1.62 -9.84
CA PHE A 383 -4.42 2.40 -9.68
C PHE A 383 -4.48 3.16 -8.35
N VAL A 384 -3.89 2.63 -7.27
CA VAL A 384 -3.77 3.33 -5.97
C VAL A 384 -3.10 4.68 -6.14
N SER A 385 -1.99 4.71 -6.88
CA SER A 385 -1.17 5.89 -7.13
C SER A 385 -1.94 6.88 -8.02
N ASN A 386 -2.50 6.40 -9.15
CA ASN A 386 -3.37 7.22 -10.02
C ASN A 386 -4.57 7.83 -9.27
N LEU A 387 -5.25 7.04 -8.42
CA LEU A 387 -6.41 7.47 -7.65
C LEU A 387 -6.00 8.49 -6.57
N SER A 388 -4.88 8.31 -5.88
CA SER A 388 -4.39 9.27 -4.87
C SER A 388 -4.10 10.65 -5.48
N GLN A 389 -3.53 10.71 -6.70
CA GLN A 389 -3.32 11.97 -7.41
C GLN A 389 -4.64 12.57 -7.93
N PHE A 390 -5.63 11.75 -8.32
CA PHE A 390 -6.97 12.26 -8.60
C PHE A 390 -7.59 12.91 -7.35
N ILE A 391 -7.58 12.21 -6.20
CA ILE A 391 -8.13 12.72 -4.93
C ILE A 391 -7.41 14.00 -4.50
N HIS A 392 -6.07 14.06 -4.61
CA HIS A 392 -5.29 15.24 -4.26
C HIS A 392 -5.61 16.49 -5.13
N ASN A 393 -6.12 16.30 -6.36
CA ASN A 393 -6.54 17.43 -7.20
C ASN A 393 -7.90 18.00 -6.76
N GLU A 394 -8.76 17.19 -6.16
CA GLU A 394 -10.06 17.61 -5.59
C GLU A 394 -9.92 18.10 -4.13
N ASP A 395 -9.04 17.47 -3.34
CA ASP A 395 -8.66 17.84 -1.98
C ASP A 395 -7.13 17.78 -1.79
N SER A 396 -6.50 18.95 -1.89
CA SER A 396 -5.05 19.13 -1.72
C SER A 396 -4.50 18.75 -0.33
N THR A 397 -5.35 18.45 0.66
CA THR A 397 -4.91 17.94 1.97
C THR A 397 -4.74 16.42 1.99
N SER A 398 -5.37 15.69 1.06
CA SER A 398 -5.14 14.26 0.86
C SER A 398 -3.70 14.02 0.41
N PRO A 399 -2.98 13.04 0.98
CA PRO A 399 -1.65 12.68 0.52
C PRO A 399 -1.69 11.96 -0.82
N LYS A 400 -0.50 11.87 -1.43
CA LYS A 400 -0.23 11.27 -2.74
C LYS A 400 0.69 10.08 -2.57
N ILE A 401 0.38 8.98 -3.25
CA ILE A 401 1.06 7.69 -3.10
C ILE A 401 1.88 7.37 -4.35
N GLU A 402 3.15 7.01 -4.16
CA GLU A 402 4.11 6.65 -5.21
C GLU A 402 3.66 5.42 -6.03
N GLN A 403 4.17 5.28 -7.26
CA GLN A 403 3.94 4.09 -8.08
C GLN A 403 4.55 2.84 -7.41
N PRO A 404 3.78 1.75 -7.23
CA PRO A 404 4.11 0.65 -6.32
C PRO A 404 5.44 -0.02 -6.65
N VAL A 405 6.25 -0.28 -5.63
CA VAL A 405 7.43 -1.13 -5.78
C VAL A 405 7.00 -2.59 -5.62
N ARG A 406 7.31 -3.43 -6.61
CA ARG A 406 7.28 -4.89 -6.46
C ARG A 406 8.66 -5.34 -5.96
N GLU A 407 8.70 -6.14 -4.91
CA GLU A 407 9.95 -6.70 -4.35
C GLU A 407 9.79 -8.20 -4.05
N ASP A 408 10.90 -8.94 -4.06
CA ASP A 408 10.96 -10.34 -3.62
C ASP A 408 10.84 -10.47 -2.10
N PHE A 409 10.08 -11.45 -1.61
CA PHE A 409 9.93 -11.64 -0.17
C PHE A 409 11.23 -12.08 0.53
N SER A 410 11.63 -11.27 1.51
CA SER A 410 12.53 -11.65 2.61
C SER A 410 11.93 -11.19 3.93
N ALA A 411 11.96 -12.05 4.94
CA ALA A 411 11.48 -11.70 6.28
C ALA A 411 12.30 -10.57 6.91
N GLU A 412 13.57 -10.43 6.52
CA GLU A 412 14.49 -9.38 6.96
C GLU A 412 14.13 -8.06 6.28
N ARG A 413 13.90 -8.09 4.96
CA ARG A 413 13.45 -6.93 4.18
C ARG A 413 12.10 -6.39 4.66
N VAL A 414 11.17 -7.27 5.02
CA VAL A 414 9.89 -6.86 5.64
C VAL A 414 10.12 -6.14 6.98
N LYS A 415 11.07 -6.60 7.81
CA LYS A 415 11.38 -5.94 9.10
C LYS A 415 11.99 -4.56 8.90
N GLU A 416 12.89 -4.39 7.93
CA GLU A 416 13.43 -3.08 7.54
C GLU A 416 12.31 -2.08 7.17
N LEU A 417 11.33 -2.53 6.39
CA LEU A 417 10.18 -1.72 5.97
C LEU A 417 9.27 -1.37 7.16
N ILE A 418 8.96 -2.33 8.03
CA ILE A 418 8.18 -2.09 9.27
C ILE A 418 8.91 -1.12 10.23
N ASP A 419 10.23 -1.23 10.37
CA ASP A 419 11.04 -0.30 11.15
C ASP A 419 11.02 1.11 10.54
N ALA A 420 11.11 1.21 9.21
CA ALA A 420 10.94 2.43 8.43
C ALA A 420 9.49 2.97 8.35
N LYS A 421 8.52 2.32 9.02
CA LYS A 421 7.10 2.69 9.06
C LYS A 421 6.40 2.57 7.70
N THR A 422 6.72 1.48 7.00
CA THR A 422 6.12 1.08 5.73
C THR A 422 5.52 -0.33 5.87
N PRO A 423 4.18 -0.49 5.88
CA PRO A 423 3.54 -1.81 5.83
C PRO A 423 3.73 -2.44 4.45
N VAL A 424 3.63 -3.78 4.40
CA VAL A 424 3.89 -4.55 3.18
C VAL A 424 2.65 -5.37 2.82
N ILE A 425 2.13 -5.22 1.60
CA ILE A 425 1.09 -6.14 1.09
C ILE A 425 1.82 -7.35 0.49
N LEU A 426 1.46 -8.55 0.94
CA LEU A 426 2.22 -9.78 0.68
C LEU A 426 1.34 -10.86 0.04
N LYS A 427 1.80 -11.42 -1.07
CA LYS A 427 1.20 -12.55 -1.77
C LYS A 427 1.50 -13.85 -1.03
N VAL A 428 0.46 -14.60 -0.69
CA VAL A 428 0.57 -15.82 0.13
C VAL A 428 -0.28 -16.96 -0.41
N SER A 429 0.06 -18.20 -0.07
CA SER A 429 -0.76 -19.39 -0.29
C SER A 429 -1.32 -19.90 1.05
N GLY A 430 -2.61 -20.22 1.08
CA GLY A 430 -3.31 -20.78 2.23
C GLY A 430 -4.22 -21.96 1.88
N SER A 431 -5.14 -22.31 2.78
CA SER A 431 -6.09 -23.43 2.65
C SER A 431 -7.15 -23.27 1.55
N PHE A 432 -7.26 -22.08 0.98
CA PHE A 432 -8.20 -21.72 -0.10
C PHE A 432 -7.48 -21.26 -1.38
N GLY A 433 -6.17 -21.45 -1.49
CA GLY A 433 -5.37 -21.04 -2.65
C GLY A 433 -4.59 -19.75 -2.40
N VAL A 434 -4.55 -18.86 -3.40
CA VAL A 434 -3.74 -17.64 -3.38
C VAL A 434 -4.51 -16.49 -2.75
N HIS A 435 -3.85 -15.78 -1.83
CA HIS A 435 -4.42 -14.73 -1.00
C HIS A 435 -3.43 -13.55 -0.88
N TRP A 436 -3.95 -12.42 -0.43
CA TRP A 436 -3.15 -11.21 -0.16
C TRP A 436 -3.46 -10.72 1.25
N VAL A 437 -2.40 -10.48 2.02
CA VAL A 437 -2.49 -10.00 3.42
C VAL A 437 -1.60 -8.78 3.61
N THR A 438 -1.92 -7.94 4.59
CA THR A 438 -1.09 -6.77 4.92
C THR A 438 -0.22 -7.12 6.13
N VAL A 439 1.11 -7.17 5.97
CA VAL A 439 2.05 -7.26 7.09
C VAL A 439 2.13 -5.90 7.76
N VAL A 440 1.81 -5.87 9.04
CA VAL A 440 1.72 -4.65 9.86
C VAL A 440 2.73 -4.64 11.01
N GLY A 441 3.43 -5.74 11.24
CA GLY A 441 4.41 -5.80 12.33
C GLY A 441 5.23 -7.08 12.36
N TYR A 442 6.05 -7.19 13.41
CA TYR A 442 6.74 -8.44 13.78
C TYR A 442 6.97 -8.51 15.29
N ASP A 443 7.09 -9.74 15.80
CA ASP A 443 7.61 -10.01 17.14
C ASP A 443 9.07 -10.46 17.05
N SER A 444 9.99 -9.63 17.54
CA SER A 444 11.43 -9.92 17.60
C SER A 444 11.79 -11.08 18.54
N SER A 445 10.91 -11.48 19.46
CA SER A 445 11.19 -12.60 20.37
C SER A 445 10.99 -13.98 19.72
N SER A 446 9.98 -14.10 18.84
CA SER A 446 9.68 -15.30 18.05
C SER A 446 10.14 -15.22 16.59
N ASN A 447 10.56 -14.04 16.12
CA ASN A 447 10.91 -13.71 14.72
C ASN A 447 9.74 -13.83 13.72
N ARG A 448 8.49 -13.89 14.21
CA ARG A 448 7.27 -14.07 13.42
C ARG A 448 6.71 -12.73 12.91
N LEU A 449 6.11 -12.74 11.72
CA LEU A 449 5.46 -11.58 11.11
C LEU A 449 3.98 -11.50 11.53
N ILE A 450 3.51 -10.29 11.80
CA ILE A 450 2.14 -9.96 12.25
C ILE A 450 1.37 -9.36 11.08
N ILE A 451 0.15 -9.86 10.84
CA ILE A 451 -0.68 -9.47 9.68
C ILE A 451 -2.07 -8.95 10.07
N ASN A 452 -2.56 -7.98 9.30
CA ASN A 452 -3.99 -7.76 9.12
C ASN A 452 -4.43 -8.62 7.92
N ASP A 453 -5.40 -9.50 8.14
CA ASP A 453 -5.89 -10.47 7.15
C ASP A 453 -7.27 -10.02 6.62
N PRO A 454 -7.46 -9.82 5.30
CA PRO A 454 -8.76 -9.52 4.71
C PRO A 454 -9.83 -10.60 4.92
N ALA A 455 -9.45 -11.88 4.95
CA ALA A 455 -10.40 -12.99 4.93
C ALA A 455 -10.97 -13.28 6.32
N TYR A 456 -10.12 -13.39 7.33
CA TYR A 456 -10.53 -13.82 8.67
C TYR A 456 -10.79 -12.66 9.63
N PRO A 457 -11.70 -12.80 10.61
CA PRO A 457 -11.84 -11.85 11.71
C PRO A 457 -10.51 -11.59 12.41
N ASP A 458 -10.34 -10.37 12.91
CA ASP A 458 -9.22 -10.05 13.79
C ASP A 458 -9.31 -10.89 15.08
N PRO A 459 -8.17 -11.27 15.69
CA PRO A 459 -8.17 -12.08 16.90
C PRO A 459 -8.66 -11.27 18.10
N ASP A 460 -8.95 -11.94 19.22
CA ASP A 460 -9.35 -11.23 20.45
C ASP A 460 -8.32 -10.12 20.79
N PHE A 461 -8.83 -8.94 21.17
CA PHE A 461 -8.01 -7.78 21.57
C PHE A 461 -6.83 -8.24 22.47
N GLY A 462 -5.62 -7.79 22.13
CA GLY A 462 -4.34 -8.14 22.78
C GLY A 462 -3.57 -9.24 22.07
N LYS A 463 -4.20 -9.98 21.16
CA LYS A 463 -3.57 -11.01 20.32
C LYS A 463 -3.24 -10.45 18.94
N PHE A 464 -2.39 -11.18 18.22
CA PHE A 464 -1.98 -10.86 16.85
C PHE A 464 -2.14 -12.11 15.99
N THR A 465 -2.64 -11.94 14.76
CA THR A 465 -2.58 -13.00 13.74
C THR A 465 -1.17 -13.05 13.20
N TYR A 466 -0.51 -14.21 13.27
CA TYR A 466 0.82 -14.39 12.70
C TYR A 466 0.73 -15.09 11.34
N LEU A 467 1.57 -14.66 10.39
CA LEU A 467 1.57 -15.13 9.00
C LEU A 467 1.66 -16.66 8.90
N ASP A 468 2.55 -17.27 9.69
CA ASP A 468 2.90 -18.70 9.71
C ASP A 468 1.81 -19.62 10.31
N GLU A 469 0.70 -19.06 10.82
CA GLU A 469 -0.40 -19.84 11.40
C GLU A 469 -1.36 -20.39 10.34
N ARG A 470 -1.35 -19.78 9.14
CA ARG A 470 -2.31 -20.05 8.05
C ARG A 470 -1.67 -20.08 6.66
N TYR A 471 -0.52 -19.43 6.48
CA TYR A 471 -0.01 -19.07 5.16
C TYR A 471 1.47 -19.36 4.95
N VAL A 472 1.82 -19.59 3.68
CA VAL A 472 3.19 -19.62 3.18
C VAL A 472 3.36 -18.47 2.18
N PRO A 473 4.34 -17.56 2.33
CA PRO A 473 4.57 -16.48 1.38
C PRO A 473 5.15 -17.00 0.06
N PHE A 474 4.79 -16.35 -1.04
CA PHE A 474 5.50 -16.50 -2.31
C PHE A 474 6.85 -15.75 -2.26
N THR A 475 7.83 -16.14 -3.09
CA THR A 475 9.13 -15.45 -3.16
C THR A 475 9.16 -14.35 -4.23
N GLU A 476 9.07 -14.72 -5.51
CA GLU A 476 9.30 -13.79 -6.64
C GLU A 476 8.20 -12.73 -6.74
N GLY A 477 8.61 -11.46 -6.73
CA GLY A 477 7.77 -10.26 -6.89
C GLY A 477 6.59 -10.15 -5.92
N SER A 478 6.58 -10.90 -4.82
CA SER A 478 5.40 -11.16 -3.99
C SER A 478 5.03 -10.03 -3.01
N MET A 479 5.92 -9.06 -2.81
CA MET A 479 5.65 -7.88 -2.00
C MET A 479 5.20 -6.70 -2.87
N VAL A 480 4.19 -5.98 -2.41
CA VAL A 480 3.78 -4.66 -2.95
C VAL A 480 3.99 -3.62 -1.86
N VAL A 481 4.81 -2.62 -2.16
CA VAL A 481 5.26 -1.58 -1.23
C VAL A 481 4.86 -0.21 -1.75
N TYR A 482 4.26 0.61 -0.89
CA TYR A 482 3.84 1.99 -1.18
C TYR A 482 4.47 2.97 -0.19
N THR A 483 4.78 4.17 -0.68
CA THR A 483 5.22 5.32 0.11
C THR A 483 4.54 6.58 -0.40
N ASN A 484 4.52 7.67 0.39
CA ASN A 484 4.01 8.95 -0.10
C ASN A 484 5.01 9.63 -1.06
N THR A 485 4.50 10.40 -2.03
CA THR A 485 5.28 11.10 -3.06
C THR A 485 4.75 12.52 -3.32
N ASP A 486 5.60 13.40 -3.82
CA ASP A 486 5.24 14.80 -4.08
C ASP A 486 4.88 15.10 -5.54
N SER A 487 5.41 14.38 -6.55
CA SER A 487 5.46 14.96 -7.91
C SER A 487 5.62 14.09 -9.18
N ASP A 488 5.69 12.74 -9.13
CA ASP A 488 5.83 11.96 -10.38
C ASP A 488 5.01 10.66 -10.40
N PHE A 489 4.10 10.55 -11.37
CA PHE A 489 3.23 9.38 -11.59
C PHE A 489 3.49 8.67 -12.91
N ARG A 490 4.56 9.01 -13.64
CA ARG A 490 4.85 8.49 -14.98
C ARG A 490 4.96 6.98 -15.00
N TYR A 491 4.31 6.36 -15.97
CA TYR A 491 4.02 4.94 -15.92
C TYR A 491 3.77 4.32 -17.31
N LEU A 492 4.26 3.10 -17.54
CA LEU A 492 3.91 2.26 -18.69
C LEU A 492 3.84 0.79 -18.28
N GLN A 493 2.72 0.12 -18.53
CA GLN A 493 2.48 -1.27 -18.12
C GLN A 493 1.84 -2.08 -19.24
N PHE A 494 2.18 -3.36 -19.28
CA PHE A 494 1.64 -4.36 -20.19
C PHE A 494 1.05 -5.50 -19.36
N VAL A 495 -0.22 -5.82 -19.59
CA VAL A 495 -1.00 -6.78 -18.79
C VAL A 495 -1.63 -7.84 -19.69
N THR A 496 -1.48 -9.11 -19.32
CA THR A 496 -2.01 -10.25 -20.06
C THR A 496 -2.12 -11.48 -19.14
N VAL A 497 -2.81 -12.53 -19.58
CA VAL A 497 -2.97 -13.78 -18.81
C VAL A 497 -1.69 -14.63 -18.80
N SER A 498 -1.55 -15.52 -17.81
CA SER A 498 -0.34 -16.33 -17.52
C SER A 498 0.20 -17.14 -18.70
N GLN A 499 -0.67 -17.55 -19.64
CA GLN A 499 -0.31 -18.33 -20.83
C GLN A 499 0.48 -17.50 -21.86
N ASN A 500 0.37 -16.17 -21.83
CA ASN A 500 1.27 -15.27 -22.53
C ASN A 500 2.48 -14.93 -21.65
N HIS A 501 3.66 -14.84 -22.27
CA HIS A 501 4.86 -14.24 -21.71
C HIS A 501 5.19 -12.94 -22.46
N LEU A 502 5.71 -11.95 -21.75
CA LEU A 502 6.04 -10.63 -22.29
C LEU A 502 7.54 -10.35 -22.17
N LEU A 503 8.10 -9.67 -23.17
CA LEU A 503 9.47 -9.13 -23.13
C LEU A 503 9.48 -7.72 -23.71
N ALA A 504 9.64 -6.72 -22.84
CA ALA A 504 9.88 -5.34 -23.20
C ALA A 504 11.37 -5.13 -23.51
N THR A 505 11.67 -4.17 -24.38
CA THR A 505 13.03 -3.73 -24.70
C THR A 505 13.02 -2.22 -24.96
N ASP A 506 13.93 -1.48 -24.31
CA ASP A 506 14.04 -0.03 -24.48
C ASP A 506 14.90 0.36 -25.70
N SER A 507 15.04 1.67 -25.93
CA SER A 507 15.84 2.24 -27.04
C SER A 507 17.35 2.05 -26.90
N LEU A 508 17.85 1.57 -25.76
CA LEU A 508 19.25 1.23 -25.50
C LEU A 508 19.52 -0.27 -25.64
N GLY A 509 18.46 -1.09 -25.74
CA GLY A 509 18.54 -2.56 -25.83
C GLY A 509 18.41 -3.29 -24.48
N ASN A 510 18.10 -2.58 -23.38
CA ASN A 510 17.86 -3.22 -22.09
C ASN A 510 16.53 -3.99 -22.14
N LYS A 511 16.53 -5.25 -21.66
CA LYS A 511 15.35 -6.12 -21.63
C LYS A 511 14.69 -6.18 -20.25
N THR A 512 13.36 -6.15 -20.20
CA THR A 512 12.59 -6.57 -19.01
C THR A 512 11.49 -7.55 -19.40
N GLY A 513 11.25 -8.59 -18.61
CA GLY A 513 10.28 -9.64 -18.88
C GLY A 513 10.91 -11.02 -19.02
N TYR A 514 10.20 -11.97 -19.63
CA TYR A 514 10.68 -13.33 -19.86
C TYR A 514 11.50 -13.42 -21.15
N ASP A 515 12.76 -13.84 -21.03
CA ASP A 515 13.67 -14.02 -22.15
C ASP A 515 13.64 -15.48 -22.68
N PRO A 516 13.12 -15.74 -23.90
CA PRO A 516 12.93 -17.10 -24.40
C PRO A 516 14.24 -17.78 -24.82
N GLU A 517 15.35 -17.04 -24.95
CA GLU A 517 16.67 -17.59 -25.27
C GLU A 517 17.33 -18.26 -24.05
N THR A 518 17.13 -17.69 -22.86
CA THR A 518 17.71 -18.16 -21.59
C THR A 518 16.71 -18.85 -20.66
N GLY A 519 15.41 -18.62 -20.84
CA GLY A 519 14.35 -19.06 -19.94
C GLY A 519 14.29 -18.27 -18.63
N GLN A 520 14.94 -17.11 -18.55
CA GLN A 520 15.05 -16.30 -17.33
C GLN A 520 14.11 -15.09 -17.35
N HIS A 521 13.74 -14.61 -16.16
CA HIS A 521 13.19 -13.27 -15.99
C HIS A 521 14.33 -12.23 -15.97
N LEU A 522 14.14 -11.13 -16.67
CA LEU A 522 15.08 -10.01 -16.77
C LEU A 522 14.40 -8.74 -16.26
N GLU A 523 15.16 -7.87 -15.60
CA GLU A 523 14.72 -6.54 -15.14
C GLU A 523 15.84 -5.50 -15.40
N GLN A 524 16.28 -5.40 -16.67
CA GLN A 524 17.40 -4.53 -17.06
C GLN A 524 16.96 -3.10 -17.35
N ILE A 525 15.69 -2.87 -17.67
CA ILE A 525 15.15 -1.51 -17.84
C ILE A 525 15.04 -0.88 -16.44
N PRO A 526 15.59 0.34 -16.20
CA PRO A 526 15.53 0.97 -14.87
C PRO A 526 14.09 1.13 -14.35
N ASN A 527 13.91 0.93 -13.04
CA ASN A 527 12.63 1.05 -12.32
C ASN A 527 11.50 0.15 -12.87
N SER A 528 11.84 -0.94 -13.55
CA SER A 528 10.88 -1.91 -14.07
C SER A 528 10.69 -3.12 -13.13
N SER A 529 9.62 -3.89 -13.37
CA SER A 529 9.42 -5.20 -12.77
C SER A 529 8.59 -6.14 -13.68
N TYR A 530 8.74 -7.45 -13.51
CA TYR A 530 7.93 -8.47 -14.19
C TYR A 530 7.38 -9.51 -13.21
N ALA A 531 6.11 -9.34 -12.83
CA ALA A 531 5.44 -10.19 -11.86
C ALA A 531 4.31 -11.03 -12.46
N LEU A 532 4.05 -12.19 -11.87
CA LEU A 532 2.80 -12.93 -11.99
C LEU A 532 2.02 -12.76 -10.69
N ASP A 533 0.78 -12.32 -10.80
CA ASP A 533 -0.21 -12.45 -9.73
C ASP A 533 -1.17 -13.57 -10.14
N GLU A 534 -1.09 -14.72 -9.48
CA GLU A 534 -1.96 -15.86 -9.71
C GLU A 534 -3.42 -15.47 -9.39
N TYR A 535 -4.39 -16.17 -9.99
CA TYR A 535 -5.79 -15.92 -9.71
C TYR A 535 -6.16 -16.20 -8.25
N TYR A 536 -6.94 -15.31 -7.65
CA TYR A 536 -7.25 -15.35 -6.24
C TYR A 536 -8.10 -16.56 -5.86
N GLY A 537 -7.82 -17.13 -4.69
CA GLY A 537 -8.61 -18.19 -4.07
C GLY A 537 -9.77 -17.60 -3.28
N SER A 538 -10.94 -18.25 -3.32
CA SER A 538 -12.13 -17.81 -2.60
C SER A 538 -12.12 -18.33 -1.15
N PRO A 539 -12.06 -17.48 -0.11
CA PRO A 539 -12.08 -17.91 1.29
C PRO A 539 -13.33 -18.70 1.71
N ALA A 540 -14.42 -18.59 0.94
CA ALA A 540 -15.65 -19.34 1.16
C ALA A 540 -15.50 -20.85 0.91
N GLU A 541 -14.44 -21.29 0.23
CA GLU A 541 -14.08 -22.70 0.09
C GLU A 541 -12.95 -23.11 1.05
N VAL A 542 -13.05 -24.34 1.57
CA VAL A 542 -11.93 -24.98 2.27
C VAL A 542 -11.39 -26.10 1.37
N SER A 543 -10.08 -26.11 1.11
CA SER A 543 -9.33 -27.03 0.24
C SER A 543 -9.29 -26.75 -1.27
N ALA A 544 -9.27 -25.48 -1.66
CA ALA A 544 -8.79 -25.10 -3.00
C ALA A 544 -7.25 -25.05 -3.05
N THR A 545 -6.64 -25.64 -4.08
CA THR A 545 -5.19 -25.54 -4.33
C THR A 545 -4.84 -24.23 -5.01
N ALA A 546 -3.70 -23.63 -4.65
CA ALA A 546 -3.13 -22.51 -5.40
C ALA A 546 -2.91 -22.91 -6.87
N THR A 547 -3.42 -22.08 -7.78
CA THR A 547 -3.20 -22.25 -9.22
C THR A 547 -1.86 -21.63 -9.64
N THR A 548 -1.32 -22.07 -10.76
CA THR A 548 -0.18 -21.40 -11.45
C THR A 548 -0.66 -20.39 -12.50
N ASP A 549 -1.97 -20.32 -12.75
CA ASP A 549 -2.56 -19.39 -13.71
C ASP A 549 -2.96 -18.07 -13.06
N GLY A 550 -2.96 -17.00 -13.83
CA GLY A 550 -3.24 -15.65 -13.35
C GLY A 550 -2.94 -14.58 -14.38
N VAL A 551 -2.50 -13.42 -13.87
CA VAL A 551 -2.28 -12.21 -14.65
C VAL A 551 -0.84 -11.75 -14.51
N ARG A 552 -0.15 -11.56 -15.63
CA ARG A 552 1.21 -11.02 -15.68
C ARG A 552 1.18 -9.51 -15.82
N PHE A 553 2.04 -8.86 -15.03
CA PHE A 553 2.26 -7.42 -15.03
C PHE A 553 3.73 -7.16 -15.38
N LEU A 554 3.98 -6.66 -16.59
CA LEU A 554 5.26 -6.05 -16.95
C LEU A 554 5.12 -4.55 -16.77
N THR A 555 5.76 -4.02 -15.73
CA THR A 555 5.62 -2.65 -15.26
C THR A 555 6.90 -1.86 -15.49
N LEU A 556 6.81 -0.66 -16.04
CA LEU A 556 7.90 0.32 -16.15
C LEU A 556 7.48 1.60 -15.40
N ARG A 557 8.12 1.90 -14.27
CA ARG A 557 7.88 3.13 -13.50
C ARG A 557 8.85 4.23 -13.91
N LEU A 558 8.38 5.48 -13.90
CA LEU A 558 9.15 6.66 -14.31
C LEU A 558 9.80 6.55 -15.71
N PRO A 559 9.18 5.88 -16.72
CA PRO A 559 9.84 5.57 -17.99
C PRO A 559 10.31 6.85 -18.72
N PRO A 560 11.53 6.87 -19.28
CA PRO A 560 11.97 7.97 -20.14
C PRO A 560 11.15 8.04 -21.44
N ASP A 561 11.06 9.26 -22.00
CA ASP A 561 10.47 9.47 -23.32
C ASP A 561 11.31 8.73 -24.39
N GLY A 562 10.66 7.89 -25.20
CA GLY A 562 11.37 7.03 -26.15
C GLY A 562 10.52 5.93 -26.77
N GLN A 563 11.15 5.15 -27.64
CA GLN A 563 10.56 3.95 -28.23
C GLN A 563 10.81 2.71 -27.36
N TYR A 564 9.77 1.87 -27.26
CA TYR A 564 9.79 0.59 -26.59
C TYR A 564 9.30 -0.50 -27.54
N SER A 565 9.96 -1.65 -27.51
CA SER A 565 9.53 -2.87 -28.19
C SER A 565 8.92 -3.82 -27.18
N LEU A 566 7.68 -4.26 -27.39
CA LEU A 566 7.10 -5.41 -26.71
C LEU A 566 7.14 -6.63 -27.63
N GLN A 567 7.60 -7.77 -27.14
CA GLN A 567 7.40 -9.08 -27.76
C GLN A 567 6.45 -9.92 -26.91
N VAL A 568 5.55 -10.66 -27.55
CA VAL A 568 4.57 -11.53 -26.89
C VAL A 568 4.83 -12.98 -27.31
N PHE A 569 4.90 -13.90 -26.35
CA PHE A 569 5.11 -15.32 -26.56
C PHE A 569 3.99 -16.10 -25.90
N SER A 570 3.04 -16.61 -26.68
CA SER A 570 1.96 -17.45 -26.16
C SER A 570 2.40 -18.90 -26.04
N GLN A 571 2.03 -19.54 -24.93
CA GLN A 571 2.07 -20.99 -24.76
C GLN A 571 0.82 -21.68 -25.33
N ASP A 572 -0.29 -20.93 -25.45
CA ASP A 572 -1.54 -21.41 -26.05
C ASP A 572 -1.47 -21.38 -27.60
N SER A 573 -2.25 -22.25 -28.24
CA SER A 573 -2.39 -22.27 -29.71
C SER A 573 -3.16 -21.07 -30.25
N GLU A 574 -4.09 -20.55 -29.46
CA GLU A 574 -4.78 -19.28 -29.69
C GLU A 574 -4.21 -18.27 -28.67
N PRO A 575 -3.48 -17.24 -29.10
CA PRO A 575 -2.91 -16.26 -28.18
C PRO A 575 -4.01 -15.43 -27.51
N HIS A 576 -3.66 -14.77 -26.41
CA HIS A 576 -4.52 -13.76 -25.75
C HIS A 576 -4.05 -12.35 -26.07
N GLU A 577 -4.91 -11.36 -25.86
CA GLU A 577 -4.59 -9.94 -26.04
C GLU A 577 -3.66 -9.40 -24.93
N VAL A 578 -3.10 -8.20 -25.14
CA VAL A 578 -2.30 -7.50 -24.12
C VAL A 578 -2.86 -6.10 -23.93
N ILE A 579 -3.32 -5.79 -22.72
CA ILE A 579 -3.79 -4.46 -22.37
C ILE A 579 -2.57 -3.61 -21.97
N VAL A 580 -2.42 -2.45 -22.58
CA VAL A 580 -1.35 -1.49 -22.30
C VAL A 580 -1.94 -0.31 -21.56
N TYR A 581 -1.32 0.07 -20.45
CA TYR A 581 -1.70 1.24 -19.65
C TYR A 581 -0.53 2.24 -19.61
N SER A 582 -0.84 3.53 -19.74
CA SER A 582 0.16 4.61 -19.75
C SER A 582 -0.33 5.79 -18.92
N SER A 583 0.55 6.33 -18.05
CA SER A 583 0.24 7.50 -17.23
C SER A 583 1.33 8.57 -17.31
N SER A 584 0.91 9.83 -17.18
CA SER A 584 1.78 11.01 -17.19
C SER A 584 2.26 11.41 -15.80
N LEU A 585 3.15 12.41 -15.74
CA LEU A 585 3.60 13.08 -14.53
C LEU A 585 2.46 13.44 -13.55
N ASN A 586 1.29 13.80 -14.09
CA ASN A 586 0.14 14.28 -13.31
C ASN A 586 -0.88 13.16 -12.99
N GLY A 587 -0.57 11.89 -13.24
CA GLY A 587 -1.43 10.75 -12.92
C GLY A 587 -2.63 10.55 -13.86
N ASN A 588 -2.72 11.28 -14.98
CA ASN A 588 -3.73 11.02 -16.02
C ASN A 588 -3.50 9.61 -16.60
N LEU A 589 -4.53 8.78 -16.71
CA LEU A 589 -4.42 7.39 -17.15
C LEU A 589 -5.08 7.16 -18.52
N ALA A 590 -4.35 6.52 -19.44
CA ALA A 590 -4.87 6.05 -20.72
C ALA A 590 -4.51 4.59 -20.98
N SER A 591 -5.19 3.98 -21.94
CA SER A 591 -5.02 2.59 -22.35
C SER A 591 -4.95 2.39 -23.86
N ALA A 592 -4.58 1.19 -24.27
CA ALA A 592 -4.93 0.56 -25.55
C ALA A 592 -4.89 -0.97 -25.41
N ILE A 593 -5.56 -1.68 -26.33
CA ILE A 593 -5.50 -3.14 -26.42
C ILE A 593 -4.65 -3.52 -27.64
N LEU A 594 -3.63 -4.34 -27.43
CA LEU A 594 -2.86 -4.99 -28.50
C LEU A 594 -3.55 -6.30 -28.87
N PRO A 595 -3.88 -6.53 -30.16
CA PRO A 595 -4.64 -7.71 -30.55
C PRO A 595 -3.84 -9.01 -30.31
N PRO A 596 -4.53 -10.14 -30.10
CA PRO A 596 -3.88 -11.43 -29.84
C PRO A 596 -2.85 -11.80 -30.91
N ALA A 597 -1.63 -12.10 -30.48
CA ALA A 597 -0.56 -12.57 -31.36
C ALA A 597 0.56 -13.26 -30.56
N SER A 598 1.15 -14.32 -31.11
CA SER A 598 2.37 -14.94 -30.59
C SER A 598 3.56 -14.68 -31.53
N HIS A 599 4.76 -14.53 -30.96
CA HIS A 599 6.01 -14.12 -31.63
C HIS A 599 5.96 -12.77 -32.36
N LYS A 600 4.89 -11.99 -32.18
CA LYS A 600 4.76 -10.67 -32.77
C LYS A 600 5.48 -9.63 -31.92
N LYS A 601 6.18 -8.73 -32.62
CA LYS A 601 6.73 -7.50 -32.05
C LYS A 601 5.68 -6.39 -32.16
N TYR A 602 5.57 -5.57 -31.13
CA TYR A 602 4.82 -4.32 -31.11
C TYR A 602 5.79 -3.20 -30.76
N ASN A 603 5.81 -2.13 -31.56
CA ASN A 603 6.62 -0.96 -31.27
C ASN A 603 5.70 0.13 -30.70
N LEU A 604 6.11 0.79 -29.60
CA LEU A 604 5.34 1.79 -28.89
C LEU A 604 6.20 3.02 -28.60
N VAL A 605 5.58 4.18 -28.43
CA VAL A 605 6.24 5.41 -27.94
C VAL A 605 5.68 5.76 -26.57
N TYR A 606 6.56 5.87 -25.58
CA TYR A 606 6.26 6.63 -24.37
C TYR A 606 6.70 8.09 -24.56
N SER A 607 5.86 9.01 -24.13
CA SER A 607 6.15 10.44 -24.11
C SER A 607 5.30 11.06 -23.02
N ASN A 608 5.92 11.67 -22.00
CA ASN A 608 5.20 12.33 -20.91
C ASN A 608 4.27 13.45 -21.40
N ALA A 609 4.54 14.03 -22.58
CA ALA A 609 3.70 15.05 -23.19
C ALA A 609 2.37 14.52 -23.78
N THR A 610 2.23 13.20 -23.98
CA THR A 610 1.01 12.55 -24.52
C THR A 610 0.52 11.35 -23.69
N ALA A 611 1.27 10.93 -22.69
CA ALA A 611 0.85 9.91 -21.73
C ALA A 611 -0.43 10.36 -21.00
N GLY A 612 -1.31 9.43 -20.69
CA GLY A 612 -2.64 9.76 -20.14
C GLY A 612 -3.65 10.34 -21.15
N GLU A 613 -3.25 10.69 -22.38
CA GLU A 613 -4.20 10.99 -23.48
C GLU A 613 -4.47 9.76 -24.36
N GLY A 614 -3.45 8.93 -24.55
CA GLY A 614 -3.50 7.69 -25.33
C GLY A 614 -2.20 6.89 -25.24
N VAL A 615 -2.20 5.66 -25.77
CA VAL A 615 -1.00 4.86 -25.99
C VAL A 615 -0.62 4.95 -27.47
N VAL A 616 0.59 5.42 -27.77
CA VAL A 616 1.06 5.56 -29.15
C VAL A 616 1.71 4.26 -29.60
N ILE A 617 0.95 3.44 -30.33
CA ILE A 617 1.46 2.24 -31.01
C ILE A 617 2.00 2.68 -32.37
N VAL A 618 3.26 2.37 -32.65
CA VAL A 618 3.85 2.51 -33.98
C VAL A 618 3.51 1.23 -34.76
N PRO A 619 2.69 1.30 -35.83
CA PRO A 619 2.45 0.12 -36.66
C PRO A 619 3.73 -0.27 -37.38
N ASP A 620 4.00 -1.56 -37.50
CA ASP A 620 5.12 -2.05 -38.31
C ASP A 620 4.94 -1.63 -39.77
N ASP A 621 6.04 -1.32 -40.48
CA ASP A 621 6.02 -1.06 -41.92
C ASP A 621 5.39 -2.27 -42.64
N LYS A 622 4.17 -2.12 -43.18
CA LYS A 622 3.47 -3.21 -43.86
C LYS A 622 4.25 -3.57 -45.12
N LYS A 623 4.85 -4.76 -45.13
CA LYS A 623 5.41 -5.32 -46.35
C LYS A 623 4.28 -5.61 -47.34
N ILE A 624 4.44 -5.13 -48.57
CA ILE A 624 3.56 -5.44 -49.70
C ILE A 624 4.35 -6.16 -50.80
N GLU A 625 3.66 -6.77 -51.76
CA GLU A 625 4.30 -7.29 -52.97
C GLU A 625 4.31 -6.21 -54.07
N ILE A 626 5.42 -6.13 -54.81
CA ILE A 626 5.58 -5.25 -55.97
C ILE A 626 6.20 -6.03 -57.12
N GLU A 627 5.90 -5.60 -58.35
CA GLU A 627 6.55 -6.07 -59.57
C GLU A 627 7.17 -4.86 -60.29
N VAL A 628 8.49 -4.84 -60.45
CA VAL A 628 9.19 -3.77 -61.18
C VAL A 628 9.13 -4.05 -62.69
N THR A 629 8.75 -3.04 -63.47
CA THR A 629 8.45 -3.17 -64.91
C THR A 629 7.44 -4.30 -65.21
N PRO A 630 6.19 -4.19 -64.71
CA PRO A 630 5.16 -5.20 -64.97
C PRO A 630 4.94 -5.45 -66.47
N PHE A 631 4.48 -6.65 -66.79
CA PHE A 631 4.25 -7.20 -68.13
C PHE A 631 5.50 -7.58 -68.97
N VAL A 632 6.73 -7.43 -68.46
CA VAL A 632 7.95 -7.97 -69.11
C VAL A 632 8.64 -9.02 -68.23
N PRO A 633 9.32 -10.03 -68.80
CA PRO A 633 9.85 -11.16 -68.04
C PRO A 633 11.23 -10.90 -67.39
N SER A 634 11.62 -9.64 -67.18
CA SER A 634 12.93 -9.27 -66.61
C SER A 634 12.98 -7.80 -66.22
N ASN A 635 13.38 -7.53 -64.97
CA ASN A 635 13.12 -6.24 -64.33
C ASN A 635 14.29 -5.28 -64.60
N VAL A 636 14.41 -4.87 -65.87
CA VAL A 636 15.57 -4.14 -66.43
C VAL A 636 15.32 -2.64 -66.37
N ILE A 637 16.11 -1.94 -65.56
CA ILE A 637 16.03 -0.48 -65.40
C ILE A 637 17.12 0.21 -66.23
N ILE A 638 16.73 1.25 -66.97
CA ILE A 638 17.65 2.25 -67.53
C ILE A 638 17.50 3.52 -66.68
N PRO A 639 18.47 3.89 -65.82
CA PRO A 639 18.32 4.97 -64.86
C PRO A 639 18.54 6.33 -65.56
N HIS A 640 17.50 6.79 -66.28
CA HIS A 640 17.54 8.05 -67.02
C HIS A 640 16.15 8.66 -67.21
N ARG A 641 16.06 9.99 -67.22
CA ARG A 641 14.81 10.77 -67.25
C ARG A 641 13.86 10.52 -68.43
N LEU A 642 14.34 9.92 -69.53
CA LEU A 642 13.50 9.57 -70.70
C LEU A 642 12.90 8.15 -70.60
N PHE A 643 13.27 7.37 -69.59
CA PHE A 643 12.79 6.01 -69.38
C PHE A 643 12.16 5.90 -67.98
N PRO A 644 10.85 6.21 -67.84
CA PRO A 644 10.12 5.96 -66.62
C PRO A 644 10.14 4.48 -66.25
N VAL A 645 10.39 4.17 -64.97
CA VAL A 645 10.22 2.83 -64.42
C VAL A 645 8.76 2.70 -63.98
N SER A 646 8.02 1.75 -64.58
CA SER A 646 6.74 1.31 -64.02
C SER A 646 6.98 0.34 -62.86
N VAL A 647 6.14 0.42 -61.84
CA VAL A 647 6.08 -0.56 -60.74
C VAL A 647 4.61 -0.84 -60.46
N ALA A 648 4.21 -2.10 -60.41
CA ALA A 648 2.90 -2.49 -59.90
C ALA A 648 3.02 -2.72 -58.38
N LEU A 649 2.11 -2.16 -57.60
CA LEU A 649 1.82 -2.60 -56.23
C LEU A 649 0.73 -3.66 -56.35
N LEU A 650 1.06 -4.91 -56.03
CA LEU A 650 0.16 -6.04 -56.24
C LEU A 650 -0.93 -6.06 -55.19
N ALA A 651 -2.18 -6.28 -55.60
CA ALA A 651 -3.30 -6.37 -54.68
C ALA A 651 -3.36 -7.73 -53.96
N SER A 652 -3.87 -7.75 -52.73
CA SER A 652 -4.12 -9.01 -51.99
C SER A 652 -5.43 -8.96 -51.21
N SER A 653 -5.86 -10.11 -50.68
CA SER A 653 -7.04 -10.21 -49.81
C SER A 653 -6.94 -9.36 -48.53
N ASP A 654 -5.74 -8.92 -48.16
CA ASP A 654 -5.44 -8.05 -47.03
C ASP A 654 -4.87 -6.66 -47.44
N PHE A 655 -4.77 -6.35 -48.74
CA PHE A 655 -4.19 -5.10 -49.25
C PHE A 655 -4.97 -4.55 -50.46
N ASP A 656 -5.84 -3.57 -50.19
CA ASP A 656 -6.57 -2.81 -51.20
C ASP A 656 -5.73 -1.66 -51.77
N VAL A 657 -5.26 -1.78 -53.01
CA VAL A 657 -4.45 -0.76 -53.67
C VAL A 657 -5.17 0.58 -53.92
N ASN A 658 -6.49 0.68 -53.69
CA ASN A 658 -7.19 1.97 -53.69
C ASN A 658 -6.92 2.79 -52.41
N SER A 659 -6.59 2.13 -51.30
CA SER A 659 -6.34 2.72 -49.98
C SER A 659 -4.89 3.18 -49.75
N VAL A 660 -4.04 3.13 -50.78
CA VAL A 660 -2.67 3.66 -50.78
C VAL A 660 -2.69 5.18 -51.02
N ASP A 661 -1.98 5.96 -50.18
CA ASP A 661 -1.72 7.38 -50.52
C ASP A 661 -0.67 7.45 -51.63
N LYS A 662 -1.17 7.64 -52.84
CA LYS A 662 -0.38 7.65 -54.07
C LYS A 662 0.66 8.78 -54.10
N ASN A 663 0.51 9.83 -53.29
CA ASN A 663 1.46 10.96 -53.23
C ASN A 663 2.62 10.70 -52.26
N SER A 664 2.46 9.76 -51.32
CA SER A 664 3.51 9.33 -50.40
C SER A 664 4.54 8.40 -51.06
N LEU A 665 4.21 7.83 -52.23
CA LEU A 665 4.98 6.79 -52.89
C LEU A 665 6.34 7.27 -53.39
N LYS A 666 7.38 6.52 -53.03
CA LYS A 666 8.79 6.76 -53.36
C LYS A 666 9.44 5.47 -53.84
N PHE A 667 10.40 5.57 -54.75
CA PHE A 667 11.04 4.40 -55.36
C PHE A 667 12.47 4.68 -55.82
N GLY A 668 13.38 3.76 -55.53
CA GLY A 668 14.76 3.86 -55.98
C GLY A 668 15.71 2.92 -55.25
N LYS A 669 16.97 3.33 -55.11
CA LYS A 669 18.02 2.57 -54.43
C LYS A 669 17.68 2.30 -52.96
N THR A 670 17.13 3.29 -52.28
CA THR A 670 16.75 3.23 -50.85
C THR A 670 15.24 3.17 -50.63
N GLY A 671 14.45 3.56 -51.63
CA GLY A 671 13.01 3.76 -51.50
C GLY A 671 12.64 5.10 -50.85
N SER A 672 13.62 5.96 -50.55
CA SER A 672 13.41 7.31 -50.01
C SER A 672 13.35 8.41 -51.08
N GLU A 673 13.69 8.06 -52.33
CA GLU A 673 13.86 8.96 -53.46
C GLU A 673 12.53 9.56 -53.96
N ASP A 674 12.50 10.88 -54.17
CA ASP A 674 11.37 11.65 -54.74
C ASP A 674 11.24 11.42 -56.27
N SER A 675 11.10 10.16 -56.68
CA SER A 675 11.11 9.78 -58.09
C SER A 675 9.73 9.74 -58.75
N LEU A 676 8.63 9.82 -57.99
CA LEU A 676 7.26 9.63 -58.50
C LEU A 676 6.89 10.60 -59.64
N LEU A 677 6.30 10.05 -60.70
CA LEU A 677 5.66 10.78 -61.81
C LEU A 677 4.13 10.71 -61.74
N GLY A 678 3.59 9.72 -61.04
CA GLY A 678 2.16 9.49 -60.85
C GLY A 678 1.72 8.06 -61.19
N CYS A 679 0.48 7.72 -60.88
CA CYS A 679 -0.07 6.36 -61.07
C CYS A 679 -1.26 6.32 -62.02
N LEU A 680 -1.52 5.14 -62.58
CA LEU A 680 -2.70 4.92 -63.43
C LEU A 680 -4.00 5.11 -62.62
N ARG A 681 -5.02 5.65 -63.32
CA ARG A 681 -6.40 5.72 -62.80
C ARG A 681 -7.18 4.42 -62.94
N MET A 682 -6.72 3.52 -63.81
CA MET A 682 -7.27 2.18 -63.97
C MET A 682 -6.34 1.20 -63.27
N LEU A 683 -6.90 0.35 -62.41
CA LEU A 683 -6.19 -0.79 -61.84
C LEU A 683 -6.19 -1.94 -62.85
N ILE A 684 -5.09 -2.69 -62.92
CA ILE A 684 -4.89 -3.76 -63.90
C ILE A 684 -4.36 -4.99 -63.17
N ASP A 685 -4.96 -6.14 -63.42
CA ASP A 685 -4.44 -7.46 -63.03
C ASP A 685 -3.13 -7.72 -63.78
N THR A 686 -1.97 -7.66 -63.11
CA THR A 686 -0.65 -7.84 -63.72
C THR A 686 -0.05 -9.23 -63.51
N ASN A 687 -0.30 -9.83 -62.33
CA ASN A 687 0.18 -11.16 -61.95
C ASN A 687 -0.76 -12.31 -62.41
N LYS A 688 -2.02 -12.01 -62.77
CA LYS A 688 -3.11 -12.93 -63.17
C LYS A 688 -3.77 -13.69 -62.03
N ASP A 689 -3.84 -13.10 -60.84
CA ASP A 689 -4.53 -13.66 -59.67
C ASP A 689 -6.02 -13.26 -59.55
N HIS A 690 -6.53 -12.46 -60.50
CA HIS A 690 -7.88 -11.87 -60.57
C HIS A 690 -8.16 -10.68 -59.63
N GLN A 691 -7.17 -10.25 -58.87
CA GLN A 691 -7.15 -8.97 -58.17
C GLN A 691 -6.66 -7.88 -59.15
N LYS A 692 -6.58 -6.62 -58.73
CA LYS A 692 -6.23 -5.52 -59.65
C LYS A 692 -5.23 -4.56 -59.03
N ASP A 693 -4.08 -4.46 -59.67
CA ASP A 693 -2.89 -3.80 -59.13
C ASP A 693 -2.87 -2.31 -59.46
N LEU A 694 -2.16 -1.55 -58.62
CA LEU A 694 -1.89 -0.14 -58.85
C LEU A 694 -0.53 0.02 -59.53
N ILE A 695 -0.54 0.38 -60.83
CA ILE A 695 0.70 0.70 -61.55
C ILE A 695 1.03 2.18 -61.36
N CYS A 696 2.21 2.43 -60.79
CA CYS A 696 2.81 3.75 -60.64
C CYS A 696 4.06 3.89 -61.53
N TYR A 697 4.33 5.12 -61.98
CA TYR A 697 5.51 5.44 -62.78
C TYR A 697 6.46 6.34 -61.99
N PHE A 698 7.74 6.04 -62.09
CA PHE A 698 8.83 6.73 -61.40
C PHE A 698 9.89 7.16 -62.42
N ASN A 699 10.51 8.31 -62.18
CA ASN A 699 11.52 8.91 -63.04
C ASN A 699 12.85 8.17 -62.85
N GLY A 700 13.25 7.35 -63.83
CA GLY A 700 14.51 6.60 -63.77
C GLY A 700 15.77 7.47 -63.59
N GLY A 701 15.70 8.77 -63.90
CA GLY A 701 16.78 9.73 -63.63
C GLY A 701 16.81 10.31 -62.22
N LYS A 702 15.93 9.85 -61.32
CA LYS A 702 15.81 10.24 -59.91
C LYS A 702 15.86 9.05 -58.93
N THR A 703 16.01 7.80 -59.41
CA THR A 703 15.97 6.60 -58.56
C THR A 703 17.29 6.28 -57.86
N ASP A 704 18.37 7.01 -58.17
CA ASP A 704 19.76 6.81 -57.67
C ASP A 704 20.32 5.38 -57.83
N LEU A 705 19.72 4.61 -58.75
CA LEU A 705 20.15 3.27 -59.15
C LEU A 705 21.30 3.34 -60.19
N ASP A 706 22.41 2.63 -59.95
CA ASP A 706 23.47 2.36 -60.95
C ASP A 706 23.62 0.85 -61.17
N THR A 707 24.34 0.48 -62.21
CA THR A 707 24.67 -0.87 -62.70
C THR A 707 25.35 -1.84 -61.72
N GLY A 708 25.54 -1.46 -60.46
CA GLY A 708 25.91 -2.37 -59.36
C GLY A 708 24.72 -2.81 -58.49
N ASP A 709 23.57 -2.13 -58.59
CA ASP A 709 22.40 -2.39 -57.76
C ASP A 709 21.57 -3.56 -58.30
N THR A 710 21.28 -4.51 -57.41
CA THR A 710 20.56 -5.76 -57.73
C THR A 710 19.10 -5.77 -57.23
N SER A 711 18.69 -4.75 -56.48
CA SER A 711 17.31 -4.57 -56.04
C SER A 711 16.93 -3.09 -56.06
N ALA A 712 15.64 -2.82 -56.16
CA ALA A 712 15.05 -1.50 -55.98
C ALA A 712 13.99 -1.57 -54.89
N ASN A 713 13.88 -0.50 -54.12
CA ASN A 713 13.04 -0.40 -52.94
C ASN A 713 11.91 0.61 -53.18
N LEU A 714 10.73 0.33 -52.64
CA LEU A 714 9.54 1.19 -52.65
C LEU A 714 9.12 1.50 -51.21
N THR A 715 8.76 2.76 -50.95
CA THR A 715 8.07 3.15 -49.71
C THR A 715 6.83 3.99 -49.99
N GLY A 716 5.96 4.14 -48.99
CA GLY A 716 4.81 5.04 -49.00
C GLY A 716 3.94 4.82 -47.77
N SER A 717 2.65 5.15 -47.88
CA SER A 717 1.64 4.92 -46.85
C SER A 717 0.38 4.26 -47.41
N TYR A 718 -0.20 3.37 -46.59
CA TYR A 718 -1.49 2.69 -46.79
C TYR A 718 -2.31 2.87 -45.52
N GLN A 719 -3.48 3.52 -45.63
CA GLN A 719 -4.38 3.76 -44.48
C GLN A 719 -3.72 4.42 -43.24
N GLY A 720 -2.63 5.17 -43.44
CA GLY A 720 -1.84 5.80 -42.36
C GLY A 720 -0.70 4.93 -41.79
N VAL A 721 -0.61 3.66 -42.18
CA VAL A 721 0.54 2.78 -41.90
C VAL A 721 1.58 2.97 -43.01
N ASN A 722 2.86 2.91 -42.69
CA ASN A 722 3.93 2.88 -43.69
C ASN A 722 3.85 1.58 -44.51
N ILE A 723 4.19 1.64 -45.79
CA ILE A 723 4.46 0.44 -46.61
C ILE A 723 5.90 0.43 -47.09
N PHE A 724 6.50 -0.75 -47.12
CA PHE A 724 7.83 -1.01 -47.65
C PHE A 724 7.79 -2.22 -48.57
N SER A 725 8.58 -2.21 -49.66
CA SER A 725 8.86 -3.41 -50.42
C SER A 725 10.18 -3.32 -51.19
N SER A 726 10.67 -4.47 -51.65
CA SER A 726 11.89 -4.64 -52.43
C SER A 726 11.65 -5.67 -53.52
N ASP A 727 12.14 -5.39 -54.73
CA ASP A 727 12.15 -6.34 -55.85
C ASP A 727 13.54 -6.35 -56.51
N PHE A 728 13.89 -7.47 -57.15
CA PHE A 728 15.16 -7.65 -57.84
C PHE A 728 15.17 -6.92 -59.17
N VAL A 729 16.25 -6.18 -59.46
CA VAL A 729 16.39 -5.42 -60.70
C VAL A 729 17.72 -5.65 -61.36
N LYS A 730 17.76 -5.40 -62.67
CA LYS A 730 18.99 -5.38 -63.46
C LYS A 730 19.18 -4.00 -64.09
N VAL A 731 19.92 -3.15 -63.41
CA VAL A 731 20.22 -1.80 -63.89
C VAL A 731 21.25 -1.88 -65.04
N ILE A 732 21.01 -1.16 -66.14
CA ILE A 732 21.93 -1.07 -67.29
C ILE A 732 22.20 0.39 -67.68
N LYS A 733 23.40 0.71 -68.17
CA LYS A 733 23.75 2.11 -68.49
C LYS A 733 22.94 2.63 -69.69
N PRO A 734 22.47 3.89 -69.65
CA PRO A 734 21.89 4.55 -70.82
C PRO A 734 22.84 4.48 -72.01
N TRP A 735 22.29 4.26 -73.21
CA TRP A 735 23.08 4.27 -74.44
C TRP A 735 23.77 5.64 -74.63
N PRO A 736 24.96 5.72 -75.27
CA PRO A 736 25.73 6.97 -75.36
C PRO A 736 25.02 8.16 -76.03
N LEU A 737 23.93 7.89 -76.78
CA LEU A 737 23.05 8.89 -77.40
C LEU A 737 22.04 9.53 -76.42
N PHE A 738 21.96 9.03 -75.18
CA PHE A 738 21.06 9.48 -74.10
C PHE A 738 21.87 9.86 -72.84
N ARG A 739 22.95 10.61 -73.03
CA ARG A 739 23.70 11.29 -71.96
C ARG A 739 23.13 12.68 -71.68
#